data_AF-A0AAN7HEF4-F1
#
_entry.id   AF-A0AAN7HEF4-F1
#
_cell.length_a   1.000
_cell.length_b   1.000
_cell.length_c   1.000
_cell.angle_alpha   90.00
_cell.angle_beta   90.00
_cell.angle_gamma   90.00
#
_symmetry.space_group_name_H-M   'P 1'
#
loop_
_entity.id
_entity.type
_entity.pdbx_description
1 polymer ?
#
loop_
_entity_poly.entity_id
_entity_poly.type
_entity_poly.pdbx_seq_one_letter_code
_entity_poly.pdbx_strand_id
1 'polypeptide(L)'
;MTENEPPALAVQDDGRKGRRDRIMGKLFGRDRERRATNEGELNDFLHGTTDKLQVAHAAPPVLAKIDTKTASRYPNASQFNGPSEPKTQDYVVRPRDPAKKPKKGLVVRFVDTYPEIIGDGGDECDVPTVEVSRRKKQRPQPTPGSTPRPAQNPFGDENQAEAPVGPGFLRRTQTGLPAGSGAPTSVPPAGTTGNTSGRFLGAPANPQDEKRKSFIEIQQAQMREAEGRAFANAVRAASGDKSKREEGNSSPTLTDRWETESPTTSSPDSIQPPQLQSPGQPAKPPPIPAKAQRPQLPQIPALPFESREPPPSQKSYTPTSQQSNPSPERLKRTQTLENSPKTLYSAASSFQHPFASLKQGSRISEKDITSPVQQQGITSFQDVVAAASDDAMNAFVTRTRHLFELFRLHAESVRPLISSAPQDLARAALWWFLKGRTALEVAIRDRPSTPESQRKNEITKQQAYADLAKTYWLMEEVVPEVAGSGRSRVDNETETVRATLASSLKKLAVSMKRNGFLPPEEPFLPQIVDRSIWLEYPSLSQDIKSLLWGSSSALSQSQATSGMTILESLPLGDSATTFCFARFQVDVYLMEQGGRESQRLYLPCFLSTVRPQTQSDMAFVLASQNGVVQLRISGNKNAGPVWEDVRWRSENYNFEVKLPRGFMLVVQCTQQAYTTLRSMYEFSAKVHSSLYPRQDEACIFRSTLRAFQYFDNDPQARQFPKESTPNCEIALFERLFREGAATGPRTYHRGYRIAVVTGPRTKTLSGVNQSYSPQTPIQFGFLRSEANDPALSLKFDNGRFKGNMVLSFADEKERLRMHSLLIGTALDRGESVFGEAPLQGLWFSERYGDARDKGLQVLSTMAWNKVRVINYDNDGDKPTCVLADKLRVVYEFKDGTLTDRINVAPGELKLRLDVQNPSCLMVFRQPQSDITLAVTEAKSSRDLSSGFSQALESLKQSATIRTFMFPNLNALHTFETAITGFKVLFDGVASAFAISRRRMVVPIHKKWEAGATRIQVVQQDGVAQLLAFFEDFSHGQCMGFHLKGTDVFEAFSRGGKAGLKIDDAKFPLPKVLAPEADGAQQAADAAFLCLDLPELPGEHDDISILFDSEAERDKLIACLPAPVKAQRLPKIKGIT
;
A
#
# COMPACT_ATOMS: atom_id res chain seq x y z
N MET A 1 17.86 26.44 -68.58
CA MET A 1 16.40 26.27 -68.69
C MET A 1 15.78 26.86 -67.42
N THR A 2 15.79 28.18 -67.16
CA THR A 2 15.67 29.35 -68.07
C THR A 2 14.43 29.24 -68.96
N GLU A 3 13.58 30.23 -69.25
CA GLU A 3 13.41 31.70 -69.13
C GLU A 3 12.06 31.96 -69.90
N ASN A 4 11.37 33.09 -70.07
CA ASN A 4 11.37 34.48 -69.57
C ASN A 4 9.93 35.05 -69.87
N GLU A 5 9.23 35.71 -68.93
CA GLU A 5 9.13 37.18 -68.74
C GLU A 5 7.80 37.78 -69.33
N PRO A 6 7.49 39.12 -69.37
CA PRO A 6 6.20 39.64 -68.82
C PRO A 6 5.51 40.67 -69.78
N PRO A 7 4.90 41.84 -69.40
CA PRO A 7 4.27 42.35 -68.16
C PRO A 7 2.89 43.08 -68.32
N ALA A 8 2.41 43.67 -67.21
CA ALA A 8 1.78 45.02 -67.08
C ALA A 8 0.23 45.19 -67.06
N LEU A 9 -0.33 45.50 -65.88
CA LEU A 9 -0.69 46.86 -65.40
C LEU A 9 -1.25 46.82 -63.94
N ALA A 10 -1.35 47.97 -63.24
CA ALA A 10 -1.55 48.01 -61.76
C ALA A 10 -2.25 49.30 -61.23
N VAL A 11 -2.28 49.46 -59.88
CA VAL A 11 -2.85 50.58 -59.07
C VAL A 11 -4.39 50.46 -58.90
N GLN A 12 -5.09 50.72 -57.78
CA GLN A 12 -4.90 51.45 -56.49
C GLN A 12 -5.78 50.76 -55.38
N ASP A 13 -5.65 50.87 -54.04
CA ASP A 13 -4.52 51.07 -53.08
C ASP A 13 -5.00 50.76 -51.61
N ASP A 14 -4.09 50.80 -50.63
CA ASP A 14 -4.16 50.63 -49.15
C ASP A 14 -5.54 50.73 -48.41
N GLY A 15 -5.79 50.09 -47.25
CA GLY A 15 -4.89 49.61 -46.18
C GLY A 15 -5.16 50.38 -44.85
N ARG A 16 -4.88 49.94 -43.61
CA ARG A 16 -3.90 48.97 -43.05
C ARG A 16 -4.22 48.64 -41.56
N LYS A 17 -3.42 47.72 -40.98
CA LYS A 17 -3.09 47.52 -39.54
C LYS A 17 -4.12 46.83 -38.61
N GLY A 18 -3.57 46.03 -37.70
CA GLY A 18 -4.19 45.54 -36.45
C GLY A 18 -3.17 45.49 -35.31
N ARG A 19 -3.57 45.09 -34.10
CA ARG A 19 -2.66 44.88 -32.94
C ARG A 19 -3.25 43.96 -31.86
N ARG A 20 -2.39 43.44 -30.99
CA ARG A 20 -2.75 42.79 -29.70
C ARG A 20 -3.01 43.86 -28.64
N ASP A 21 -3.79 43.55 -27.59
CA ASP A 21 -3.28 43.54 -26.20
C ASP A 21 -4.32 42.99 -25.17
N ARG A 22 -4.09 43.18 -23.86
CA ARG A 22 -4.67 42.43 -22.72
C ARG A 22 -5.48 43.30 -21.73
N ILE A 23 -6.21 42.61 -20.83
CA ILE A 23 -6.54 42.97 -19.42
C ILE A 23 -7.79 43.85 -19.12
N MET A 24 -8.67 43.25 -18.30
CA MET A 24 -9.57 43.78 -17.24
C MET A 24 -10.17 45.21 -17.29
N GLY A 25 -11.49 45.29 -17.14
CA GLY A 25 -12.23 46.47 -16.68
C GLY A 25 -13.73 46.19 -16.49
N LYS A 26 -14.37 46.75 -15.47
CA LYS A 26 -15.84 46.67 -15.23
C LYS A 26 -16.42 48.08 -15.23
N LEU A 27 -17.65 48.27 -15.75
CA LEU A 27 -18.81 48.89 -15.08
C LEU A 27 -20.05 48.92 -16.02
N PHE A 28 -21.23 49.03 -15.43
CA PHE A 28 -22.63 49.09 -15.92
C PHE A 28 -22.92 49.40 -17.43
N GLY A 29 -23.97 48.82 -18.06
CA GLY A 29 -24.98 47.87 -17.56
C GLY A 29 -26.14 47.59 -18.55
N ARG A 30 -27.13 46.81 -18.08
CA ARG A 30 -28.39 46.35 -18.72
C ARG A 30 -28.35 45.30 -19.86
N ASP A 31 -28.87 44.12 -19.49
CA ASP A 31 -30.01 43.43 -20.12
C ASP A 31 -29.87 42.88 -21.55
N ARG A 32 -29.34 41.64 -21.63
CA ARG A 32 -29.85 40.63 -22.57
C ARG A 32 -29.74 39.24 -21.97
N GLU A 33 -30.84 38.49 -21.97
CA GLU A 33 -30.90 37.16 -21.35
C GLU A 33 -29.92 36.18 -22.00
N ARG A 34 -29.19 35.42 -21.17
CA ARG A 34 -28.34 34.32 -21.64
C ARG A 34 -29.11 33.01 -21.51
N ARG A 35 -29.33 32.33 -22.63
CA ARG A 35 -29.80 30.93 -22.64
C ARG A 35 -28.87 30.09 -21.75
N ALA A 36 -29.46 29.29 -20.87
CA ALA A 36 -28.72 28.30 -20.10
C ALA A 36 -28.17 27.19 -21.01
N THR A 37 -27.17 26.47 -20.53
CA THR A 37 -26.52 25.36 -21.25
C THR A 37 -27.31 24.05 -21.11
N ASN A 38 -27.92 23.58 -22.21
CA ASN A 38 -28.76 22.37 -22.27
C ASN A 38 -28.12 21.10 -21.66
N GLU A 39 -26.79 21.02 -21.54
CA GLU A 39 -26.08 19.81 -21.07
C GLU A 39 -26.34 19.46 -19.60
N GLY A 40 -26.73 20.45 -18.77
CA GLY A 40 -27.22 20.18 -17.41
C GLY A 40 -28.60 19.54 -17.42
N GLU A 41 -29.53 20.11 -18.17
CA GLU A 41 -30.92 19.63 -18.29
C GLU A 41 -31.00 18.27 -18.97
N LEU A 42 -30.12 18.00 -19.94
CA LEU A 42 -30.04 16.72 -20.65
C LEU A 42 -29.51 15.60 -19.74
N ASN A 43 -28.63 15.89 -18.77
CA ASN A 43 -28.27 14.89 -17.74
C ASN A 43 -29.42 14.67 -16.73
N ASP A 44 -30.15 15.71 -16.34
CA ASP A 44 -31.35 15.58 -15.49
C ASP A 44 -32.51 14.85 -16.20
N PHE A 45 -32.59 14.92 -17.54
CA PHE A 45 -33.49 14.13 -18.37
C PHE A 45 -33.19 12.63 -18.30
N LEU A 46 -31.90 12.24 -18.29
CA LEU A 46 -31.45 10.85 -18.31
C LEU A 46 -31.48 10.16 -16.93
N HIS A 47 -31.23 10.90 -15.85
CA HIS A 47 -31.05 10.32 -14.51
C HIS A 47 -32.30 10.35 -13.59
N GLY A 48 -33.44 10.84 -14.07
CA GLY A 48 -34.77 10.39 -13.60
C GLY A 48 -35.11 10.58 -12.10
N THR A 49 -34.57 11.63 -11.47
CA THR A 49 -34.85 12.05 -10.06
C THR A 49 -35.00 10.92 -9.04
N THR A 50 -33.91 10.18 -8.83
CA THR A 50 -33.62 9.57 -7.52
C THR A 50 -32.26 10.08 -7.05
N ASP A 51 -32.27 10.73 -5.90
CA ASP A 51 -31.09 11.15 -5.12
C ASP A 51 -30.10 12.13 -5.77
N LYS A 52 -30.56 13.37 -5.97
CA LYS A 52 -29.69 14.53 -5.76
C LYS A 52 -29.76 14.90 -4.29
N LEU A 53 -28.70 14.59 -3.53
CA LEU A 53 -28.48 15.18 -2.20
C LEU A 53 -28.21 16.69 -2.33
N GLN A 54 -29.28 17.49 -2.44
CA GLN A 54 -29.20 18.91 -2.19
C GLN A 54 -29.11 19.13 -0.68
N VAL A 55 -27.88 19.16 -0.16
CA VAL A 55 -27.59 19.74 1.14
C VAL A 55 -28.16 21.16 1.15
N ALA A 56 -29.05 21.44 2.11
CA ALA A 56 -29.61 22.78 2.27
C ALA A 56 -28.51 23.75 2.70
N HIS A 57 -27.99 24.53 1.75
CA HIS A 57 -27.09 25.64 2.08
C HIS A 57 -27.87 26.66 2.92
N ALA A 58 -27.59 26.71 4.22
CA ALA A 58 -27.85 27.90 5.01
C ALA A 58 -27.09 29.07 4.34
N ALA A 59 -27.80 30.16 4.07
CA ALA A 59 -27.16 31.37 3.57
C ALA A 59 -26.11 31.84 4.62
N PRO A 60 -24.92 32.30 4.20
CA PRO A 60 -23.91 32.76 5.14
C PRO A 60 -24.48 33.91 5.96
N PRO A 61 -24.28 33.93 7.31
CA PRO A 61 -24.77 35.01 8.13
C PRO A 61 -24.16 36.33 7.64
N VAL A 62 -25.01 37.32 7.42
CA VAL A 62 -24.57 38.66 7.01
C VAL A 62 -23.81 39.28 8.18
N LEU A 63 -22.48 39.20 8.13
CA LEU A 63 -21.61 39.88 9.07
C LEU A 63 -21.97 41.37 9.07
N ALA A 64 -22.24 41.92 10.26
CA ALA A 64 -22.51 43.33 10.44
C ALA A 64 -21.33 44.15 9.90
N LYS A 65 -21.63 45.26 9.22
CA LYS A 65 -20.61 46.18 8.71
C LYS A 65 -19.78 46.71 9.88
N ILE A 66 -18.52 46.30 9.96
CA ILE A 66 -17.54 46.91 10.87
C ILE A 66 -17.34 48.36 10.40
N ASP A 67 -17.75 49.34 11.23
CA ASP A 67 -17.61 50.76 10.88
C ASP A 67 -16.14 51.19 11.04
N THR A 68 -15.47 51.44 9.93
CA THR A 68 -14.02 51.74 9.87
C THR A 68 -13.66 53.18 10.27
N LYS A 69 -14.55 53.89 10.97
CA LYS A 69 -14.37 55.32 11.34
C LYS A 69 -13.49 55.58 12.57
N THR A 70 -13.09 54.56 13.31
CA THR A 70 -12.33 54.69 14.57
C THR A 70 -10.90 54.13 14.51
N ALA A 71 -10.46 53.60 13.36
CA ALA A 71 -9.09 53.12 13.17
C ALA A 71 -8.12 54.30 12.95
N SER A 72 -7.44 54.73 14.01
CA SER A 72 -6.46 55.82 13.99
C SER A 72 -5.16 55.45 13.25
N ARG A 73 -4.42 56.47 12.82
CA ARG A 73 -3.24 56.36 11.95
C ARG A 73 -1.93 56.46 12.74
N TYR A 74 -0.93 55.66 12.32
CA TYR A 74 0.51 55.93 12.48
C TYR A 74 1.08 55.86 13.93
N PRO A 75 2.43 55.79 14.15
CA PRO A 75 3.54 56.21 13.28
C PRO A 75 4.57 55.15 12.86
N ASN A 76 5.49 55.60 11.99
CA ASN A 76 6.66 54.86 11.50
C ASN A 76 7.82 54.82 12.52
N ALA A 77 8.81 53.98 12.25
CA ALA A 77 9.98 53.77 13.09
C ALA A 77 10.89 55.00 13.23
N SER A 78 11.51 55.15 14.41
CA SER A 78 12.72 55.96 14.64
C SER A 78 13.40 55.58 15.97
N GLN A 79 14.74 55.57 15.95
CA GLN A 79 15.67 55.69 17.09
C GLN A 79 15.63 54.65 18.24
N PHE A 80 16.74 53.91 18.38
CA PHE A 80 17.42 53.65 19.66
C PHE A 80 18.94 53.60 19.39
N ASN A 81 19.79 53.93 20.37
CA ASN A 81 21.16 54.38 20.07
C ASN A 81 22.24 53.87 21.07
N GLY A 82 23.16 53.02 20.59
CA GLY A 82 24.46 52.68 21.20
C GLY A 82 24.48 51.74 22.43
N PRO A 83 25.69 51.32 22.90
CA PRO A 83 27.02 51.66 22.38
C PRO A 83 27.96 50.47 22.01
N SER A 84 29.00 50.80 21.23
CA SER A 84 30.36 50.20 21.17
C SER A 84 30.60 48.71 20.87
N GLU A 85 31.08 48.41 19.65
CA GLU A 85 32.31 47.62 19.39
C GLU A 85 32.99 48.10 18.07
N PRO A 86 34.28 47.79 17.79
CA PRO A 86 35.08 48.57 16.83
C PRO A 86 35.26 47.98 15.41
N LYS A 87 35.05 48.87 14.42
CA LYS A 87 35.78 49.04 13.14
C LYS A 87 36.23 47.79 12.33
N THR A 88 35.76 47.73 11.07
CA THR A 88 36.52 47.17 9.94
C THR A 88 36.37 48.11 8.72
N GLN A 89 37.29 48.05 7.75
CA GLN A 89 37.54 49.15 6.79
C GLN A 89 36.73 49.08 5.49
N ASP A 90 36.53 50.24 4.86
CA ASP A 90 35.84 50.43 3.58
C ASP A 90 36.58 49.80 2.38
N TYR A 91 35.80 49.33 1.39
CA TYR A 91 36.22 49.34 -0.02
C TYR A 91 35.08 49.78 -0.95
N VAL A 92 35.43 50.53 -1.99
CA VAL A 92 34.50 51.37 -2.78
C VAL A 92 33.83 50.60 -3.92
N VAL A 93 32.50 50.74 -4.04
CA VAL A 93 31.69 50.22 -5.15
C VAL A 93 31.73 51.15 -6.37
N ARG A 94 31.86 50.59 -7.58
CA ARG A 94 31.57 51.26 -8.87
C ARG A 94 30.60 50.42 -9.72
N PRO A 95 29.70 51.02 -10.53
CA PRO A 95 28.64 50.31 -11.24
C PRO A 95 28.90 50.07 -12.75
N ARG A 96 28.01 49.28 -13.38
CA ARG A 96 27.87 48.95 -14.83
C ARG A 96 28.92 47.99 -15.43
N ASP A 97 28.63 47.19 -16.46
CA ASP A 97 27.42 47.04 -17.32
C ASP A 97 27.19 45.56 -17.75
N PRO A 98 26.02 45.18 -18.33
CA PRO A 98 25.69 43.79 -18.68
C PRO A 98 25.94 43.43 -20.16
N ALA A 99 26.58 42.28 -20.41
CA ALA A 99 26.87 41.79 -21.77
C ALA A 99 25.97 40.62 -22.22
N LYS A 100 25.32 40.76 -23.39
CA LYS A 100 24.63 39.67 -24.11
C LYS A 100 25.45 39.23 -25.33
N LYS A 101 25.45 37.93 -25.65
CA LYS A 101 25.83 37.42 -26.99
C LYS A 101 24.84 36.33 -27.43
N PRO A 102 24.32 36.36 -28.67
CA PRO A 102 23.40 35.36 -29.19
C PRO A 102 24.13 34.17 -29.84
N LYS A 103 23.46 33.02 -29.95
CA LYS A 103 23.80 31.97 -30.91
C LYS A 103 22.59 31.67 -31.80
N LYS A 104 22.68 31.99 -33.10
CA LYS A 104 21.80 31.44 -34.15
C LYS A 104 22.31 30.05 -34.53
N GLY A 105 21.40 29.14 -34.91
CA GLY A 105 21.81 27.84 -35.47
C GLY A 105 20.94 26.63 -35.10
N LEU A 106 19.61 26.74 -35.19
CA LEU A 106 18.75 25.56 -35.34
C LEU A 106 17.97 25.69 -36.65
N VAL A 107 18.11 24.69 -37.53
CA VAL A 107 17.20 24.44 -38.64
C VAL A 107 16.35 23.25 -38.23
N VAL A 108 15.04 23.44 -38.14
CA VAL A 108 14.11 22.32 -37.97
C VAL A 108 13.84 21.73 -39.34
N ARG A 109 14.07 20.42 -39.48
CA ARG A 109 13.70 19.64 -40.66
C ARG A 109 12.90 18.44 -40.17
N PHE A 110 11.77 18.18 -40.83
CA PHE A 110 11.06 16.91 -40.63
C PHE A 110 11.86 15.78 -41.29
N VAL A 111 11.72 14.57 -40.76
CA VAL A 111 12.35 13.35 -41.28
C VAL A 111 11.25 12.38 -41.65
N ASP A 112 11.29 11.89 -42.88
CA ASP A 112 10.25 11.02 -43.46
C ASP A 112 10.40 9.54 -43.05
N THR A 113 11.17 9.27 -41.99
CA THR A 113 11.32 7.96 -41.36
C THR A 113 10.41 7.83 -40.15
N TYR A 114 9.60 6.76 -40.11
CA TYR A 114 8.75 6.44 -38.97
C TYR A 114 9.60 6.26 -37.68
N PRO A 115 9.19 6.86 -36.55
CA PRO A 115 9.87 6.65 -35.28
C PRO A 115 9.62 5.22 -34.77
N GLU A 116 10.68 4.43 -34.68
CA GLU A 116 10.65 2.99 -34.35
C GLU A 116 10.06 2.68 -32.96
N ILE A 117 10.08 3.64 -32.02
CA ILE A 117 9.39 3.57 -30.72
C ILE A 117 8.77 4.93 -30.38
N ILE A 118 7.44 4.98 -30.27
CA ILE A 118 6.70 6.04 -29.59
C ILE A 118 6.18 5.47 -28.26
N GLY A 119 6.61 6.04 -27.13
CA GLY A 119 6.11 5.66 -25.79
C GLY A 119 7.22 5.27 -24.81
N ASP A 120 7.97 6.26 -24.33
CA ASP A 120 8.75 6.15 -23.09
C ASP A 120 8.77 7.53 -22.41
N GLY A 121 7.82 7.72 -21.49
CA GLY A 121 7.45 9.00 -20.87
C GLY A 121 5.99 9.42 -21.13
N GLY A 122 5.14 9.26 -20.11
CA GLY A 122 3.72 9.63 -20.05
C GLY A 122 3.19 9.40 -18.62
N ASP A 123 1.93 9.74 -18.32
CA ASP A 123 1.38 9.62 -16.95
C ASP A 123 1.30 8.17 -16.41
N GLU A 124 1.44 7.14 -17.26
CA GLU A 124 1.52 5.72 -16.87
C GLU A 124 2.97 5.23 -16.61
N CYS A 125 4.00 6.09 -16.66
CA CYS A 125 5.41 5.67 -16.49
C CYS A 125 5.93 5.91 -15.06
N ASP A 126 6.31 4.83 -14.36
CA ASP A 126 6.90 4.86 -13.01
C ASP A 126 8.27 5.56 -12.92
N VAL A 127 8.94 5.82 -14.07
CA VAL A 127 10.24 6.48 -14.12
C VAL A 127 10.06 7.99 -14.40
N PRO A 128 10.49 8.89 -13.49
CA PRO A 128 10.38 10.33 -13.72
C PRO A 128 11.03 10.77 -15.04
N THR A 129 10.33 11.60 -15.81
CA THR A 129 10.74 12.03 -17.17
C THR A 129 12.13 12.66 -17.21
N VAL A 130 12.58 13.29 -16.11
CA VAL A 130 13.95 13.80 -15.96
C VAL A 130 14.99 12.68 -16.03
N GLU A 131 14.73 11.54 -15.41
CA GLU A 131 15.66 10.40 -15.36
C GLU A 131 15.62 9.60 -16.67
N VAL A 132 14.46 9.49 -17.33
CA VAL A 132 14.35 9.02 -18.72
C VAL A 132 15.21 9.90 -19.64
N SER A 133 15.14 11.23 -19.49
CA SER A 133 15.97 12.16 -20.27
C SER A 133 17.47 12.04 -19.96
N ARG A 134 17.84 11.69 -18.71
CA ARG A 134 19.22 11.50 -18.27
C ARG A 134 19.81 10.21 -18.85
N ARG A 135 19.06 9.10 -18.79
CA ARG A 135 19.39 7.82 -19.45
C ARG A 135 19.54 7.98 -20.96
N LYS A 136 18.63 8.71 -21.63
CA LYS A 136 18.74 9.01 -23.08
C LYS A 136 20.01 9.78 -23.46
N LYS A 137 20.57 10.59 -22.55
CA LYS A 137 21.86 11.31 -22.75
C LYS A 137 23.10 10.47 -22.42
N GLN A 138 22.95 9.30 -21.80
CA GLN A 138 24.04 8.42 -21.40
C GLN A 138 24.26 7.23 -22.36
N ARG A 139 23.39 7.04 -23.35
CA ARG A 139 23.51 5.98 -24.35
C ARG A 139 24.42 6.43 -25.51
N PRO A 140 25.48 5.67 -25.87
CA PRO A 140 26.31 5.98 -27.04
C PRO A 140 25.50 5.96 -28.34
N GLN A 141 25.86 6.79 -29.32
CA GLN A 141 25.34 6.67 -30.68
C GLN A 141 25.99 5.47 -31.40
N PRO A 142 25.21 4.65 -32.12
CA PRO A 142 25.78 3.66 -33.03
C PRO A 142 26.40 4.33 -34.26
N THR A 143 27.45 3.74 -34.81
CA THR A 143 28.09 4.18 -36.06
C THR A 143 27.25 3.80 -37.29
N PRO A 144 27.17 4.66 -38.32
CA PRO A 144 26.41 4.35 -39.54
C PRO A 144 27.22 3.42 -40.46
N GLY A 145 26.71 2.22 -40.76
CA GLY A 145 27.53 1.24 -41.50
C GLY A 145 26.93 -0.10 -41.92
N SER A 146 25.66 -0.17 -42.37
CA SER A 146 25.17 -1.31 -43.19
C SER A 146 23.80 -1.03 -43.82
N THR A 147 23.58 -1.45 -45.07
CA THR A 147 22.30 -1.34 -45.79
C THR A 147 21.56 -2.69 -45.85
N PRO A 148 20.25 -2.76 -45.52
CA PRO A 148 19.45 -3.96 -45.75
C PRO A 148 19.12 -4.20 -47.23
N ARG A 149 19.10 -5.47 -47.66
CA ARG A 149 18.44 -5.89 -48.91
C ARG A 149 16.94 -6.21 -48.65
N PRO A 150 16.05 -6.05 -49.65
CA PRO A 150 14.63 -6.33 -49.49
C PRO A 150 14.26 -7.83 -49.63
N ALA A 151 13.37 -8.26 -48.73
CA ALA A 151 12.30 -9.26 -48.83
C ALA A 151 12.43 -10.54 -49.70
N GLN A 152 12.06 -11.67 -49.10
CA GLN A 152 11.36 -12.77 -49.78
C GLN A 152 10.39 -13.49 -48.80
N ASN A 153 9.22 -13.90 -49.29
CA ASN A 153 8.19 -14.62 -48.52
C ASN A 153 8.36 -16.14 -48.65
N PRO A 154 7.90 -16.93 -47.67
CA PRO A 154 7.59 -18.34 -47.87
C PRO A 154 6.08 -18.65 -47.65
N PHE A 155 5.37 -18.90 -48.75
CA PHE A 155 4.30 -19.89 -48.82
C PHE A 155 4.78 -20.94 -49.83
N GLY A 156 4.71 -22.24 -49.52
CA GLY A 156 5.03 -23.29 -50.50
C GLY A 156 5.65 -24.58 -49.92
N ASP A 157 4.77 -25.58 -49.77
CA ASP A 157 4.98 -27.04 -49.87
C ASP A 157 5.99 -27.84 -49.04
N GLU A 158 5.57 -29.09 -48.81
CA GLU A 158 6.35 -30.22 -48.30
C GLU A 158 6.87 -31.08 -49.46
N ASN A 159 8.08 -31.65 -49.35
CA ASN A 159 8.36 -33.10 -49.57
C ASN A 159 9.88 -33.41 -49.58
N GLN A 160 10.26 -34.49 -48.86
CA GLN A 160 11.42 -35.37 -49.14
C GLN A 160 12.84 -34.73 -49.10
N ALA A 161 13.94 -35.45 -48.86
CA ALA A 161 14.19 -36.71 -48.12
C ALA A 161 15.71 -36.78 -47.78
N GLU A 162 16.14 -37.87 -47.13
CA GLU A 162 17.54 -38.31 -46.96
C GLU A 162 18.50 -37.50 -46.05
N ALA A 163 18.98 -38.20 -45.02
CA ALA A 163 20.32 -38.08 -44.42
C ALA A 163 21.12 -39.34 -44.87
N PRO A 164 22.44 -39.53 -44.61
CA PRO A 164 23.29 -38.91 -43.57
C PRO A 164 24.76 -38.64 -44.02
N VAL A 165 25.75 -38.90 -43.12
CA VAL A 165 27.23 -39.00 -43.29
C VAL A 165 28.09 -37.76 -42.97
N GLY A 166 29.04 -37.95 -42.04
CA GLY A 166 30.35 -37.26 -41.94
C GLY A 166 31.48 -38.32 -41.92
N PRO A 167 32.77 -38.06 -41.57
CA PRO A 167 33.36 -36.89 -40.88
C PRO A 167 34.74 -36.39 -41.44
N GLY A 168 35.44 -35.47 -40.75
CA GLY A 168 36.94 -35.53 -40.66
C GLY A 168 37.85 -34.29 -40.96
N PHE A 169 38.40 -33.67 -39.90
CA PHE A 169 39.81 -33.25 -39.64
C PHE A 169 40.77 -32.48 -40.64
N LEU A 170 41.26 -31.31 -40.16
CA LEU A 170 42.69 -30.80 -40.07
C LEU A 170 43.42 -29.94 -41.17
N ARG A 171 44.43 -29.16 -40.68
CA ARG A 171 45.63 -28.48 -41.31
C ARG A 171 45.47 -27.02 -41.91
N ARG A 172 46.48 -26.08 -41.97
CA ARG A 172 47.90 -25.99 -41.47
C ARG A 172 48.66 -24.60 -41.74
N THR A 173 49.44 -24.06 -40.75
CA THR A 173 50.70 -23.20 -40.69
C THR A 173 50.98 -21.78 -41.29
N GLN A 174 51.77 -20.98 -40.51
CA GLN A 174 52.88 -20.00 -40.81
C GLN A 174 52.61 -18.63 -41.49
N THR A 175 53.36 -17.50 -41.30
CA THR A 175 54.67 -17.14 -40.63
C THR A 175 54.55 -15.78 -39.83
N GLY A 176 55.48 -14.84 -39.53
CA GLY A 176 56.93 -14.53 -39.79
C GLY A 176 57.44 -13.23 -39.03
N LEU A 177 58.73 -12.82 -39.16
CA LEU A 177 59.48 -11.70 -38.44
C LEU A 177 60.66 -11.13 -39.33
N PRO A 178 61.66 -10.25 -38.96
CA PRO A 178 62.04 -9.54 -37.70
C PRO A 178 62.65 -8.07 -37.77
N ALA A 179 63.15 -7.53 -36.62
CA ALA A 179 64.27 -6.54 -36.38
C ALA A 179 64.17 -5.02 -36.76
N GLY A 180 64.89 -4.06 -36.10
CA GLY A 180 65.77 -4.12 -34.91
C GLY A 180 66.56 -2.80 -34.54
N SER A 181 67.49 -2.87 -33.56
CA SER A 181 68.41 -1.82 -32.99
C SER A 181 67.86 -0.94 -31.83
N GLY A 182 68.58 -0.60 -30.74
CA GLY A 182 70.00 -0.83 -30.33
C GLY A 182 70.25 -0.79 -28.78
N ALA A 183 71.51 -0.82 -28.33
CA ALA A 183 71.98 -1.14 -26.93
C ALA A 183 72.76 0.06 -26.25
N PRO A 184 73.40 -0.01 -25.04
CA PRO A 184 73.68 -1.13 -24.11
C PRO A 184 73.50 -0.84 -22.57
N THR A 185 74.04 -1.73 -21.71
CA THR A 185 74.02 -1.81 -20.21
C THR A 185 75.01 -0.85 -19.49
N SER A 186 75.07 -0.62 -18.15
CA SER A 186 74.60 -1.36 -16.94
C SER A 186 74.50 -0.48 -15.66
N VAL A 187 73.85 -0.99 -14.58
CA VAL A 187 73.90 -0.63 -13.10
C VAL A 187 72.56 -0.18 -12.49
N PRO A 188 72.12 -0.76 -11.33
CA PRO A 188 71.06 -0.23 -10.47
C PRO A 188 71.49 0.08 -9.01
N PRO A 189 70.82 1.03 -8.34
CA PRO A 189 70.52 0.92 -6.90
C PRO A 189 69.02 1.15 -6.57
N ALA A 190 68.65 1.05 -5.28
CA ALA A 190 67.26 0.92 -4.80
C ALA A 190 66.45 2.23 -4.68
N GLY A 191 65.11 2.11 -4.63
CA GLY A 191 64.16 3.21 -4.34
C GLY A 191 62.73 2.71 -4.06
N THR A 192 62.04 3.35 -3.09
CA THR A 192 60.76 2.94 -2.48
C THR A 192 59.48 3.49 -3.13
N THR A 193 58.32 2.95 -2.70
CA THR A 193 56.92 3.46 -2.79
C THR A 193 56.05 3.08 -4.01
N GLY A 194 54.74 2.94 -3.77
CA GLY A 194 53.69 2.85 -4.82
C GLY A 194 52.56 1.83 -4.54
N ASN A 195 51.34 2.29 -4.26
CA ASN A 195 50.12 1.46 -4.24
C ASN A 195 49.53 1.29 -5.65
N THR A 196 48.96 0.12 -5.98
CA THR A 196 47.51 -0.08 -6.33
C THR A 196 47.22 -1.48 -6.90
N SER A 197 45.94 -1.82 -7.01
CA SER A 197 45.43 -3.20 -7.11
C SER A 197 45.37 -3.82 -8.52
N GLY A 198 45.92 -5.01 -8.65
CA GLY A 198 45.21 -6.17 -9.24
C GLY A 198 45.34 -6.46 -10.74
N ARG A 199 45.01 -7.72 -11.08
CA ARG A 199 45.07 -8.40 -12.39
C ARG A 199 46.51 -8.76 -12.85
N PHE A 200 46.76 -9.88 -13.55
CA PHE A 200 45.88 -10.97 -14.00
C PHE A 200 46.67 -12.28 -14.21
N LEU A 201 45.93 -13.39 -14.32
CA LEU A 201 46.23 -14.66 -15.03
C LEU A 201 47.71 -15.12 -15.14
N GLY A 202 48.03 -16.27 -14.53
CA GLY A 202 49.31 -16.95 -14.75
C GLY A 202 49.45 -17.59 -16.13
N ALA A 203 50.67 -17.54 -16.68
CA ALA A 203 51.07 -18.36 -17.83
C ALA A 203 51.36 -19.81 -17.38
N PRO A 204 51.18 -20.82 -18.26
CA PRO A 204 51.46 -22.22 -17.90
C PRO A 204 52.96 -22.47 -17.75
N ALA A 205 53.38 -22.99 -16.60
CA ALA A 205 54.72 -23.50 -16.38
C ALA A 205 54.91 -24.90 -17.01
N ASN A 206 56.16 -25.25 -17.34
CA ASN A 206 56.47 -26.53 -18.02
C ASN A 206 56.19 -27.77 -17.14
N PRO A 207 55.89 -28.95 -17.74
CA PRO A 207 55.47 -30.14 -16.99
C PRO A 207 56.56 -30.88 -16.20
N GLN A 208 57.74 -30.27 -15.96
CA GLN A 208 58.97 -31.01 -15.70
C GLN A 208 59.70 -30.67 -14.38
N ASP A 209 59.01 -30.05 -13.41
CA ASP A 209 59.57 -29.80 -12.06
C ASP A 209 58.63 -30.20 -10.91
N GLU A 210 57.84 -31.27 -11.08
CA GLU A 210 56.94 -31.78 -10.05
C GLU A 210 57.65 -32.20 -8.74
N LYS A 211 58.94 -32.51 -8.82
CA LYS A 211 59.76 -32.98 -7.67
C LYS A 211 60.36 -31.84 -6.82
N ARG A 212 59.99 -30.58 -7.06
CA ARG A 212 60.45 -29.41 -6.28
C ARG A 212 59.37 -28.54 -5.65
N LYS A 213 58.09 -28.93 -5.74
CA LYS A 213 57.00 -28.24 -5.02
C LYS A 213 57.30 -28.23 -3.52
N SER A 214 57.32 -27.05 -2.91
CA SER A 214 57.65 -26.93 -1.48
C SER A 214 56.51 -27.45 -0.59
N PHE A 215 56.79 -27.87 0.64
CA PHE A 215 55.76 -28.37 1.56
C PHE A 215 54.65 -27.32 1.82
N ILE A 216 55.04 -26.04 1.89
CA ILE A 216 54.13 -24.89 2.03
C ILE A 216 53.27 -24.71 0.77
N GLU A 217 53.85 -24.85 -0.41
CA GLU A 217 53.14 -24.76 -1.70
C GLU A 217 52.14 -25.90 -1.89
N ILE A 218 52.50 -27.13 -1.49
CA ILE A 218 51.59 -28.28 -1.46
C ILE A 218 50.43 -28.01 -0.48
N GLN A 219 50.71 -27.50 0.71
CA GLN A 219 49.68 -27.17 1.71
C GLN A 219 48.77 -26.02 1.25
N GLN A 220 49.30 -24.98 0.61
CA GLN A 220 48.51 -23.90 0.02
C GLN A 220 47.68 -24.37 -1.18
N ALA A 221 48.19 -25.31 -1.99
CA ALA A 221 47.43 -25.92 -3.07
C ALA A 221 46.27 -26.76 -2.52
N GLN A 222 46.50 -27.59 -1.50
CA GLN A 222 45.46 -28.36 -0.81
C GLN A 222 44.42 -27.46 -0.14
N MET A 223 44.84 -26.37 0.51
CA MET A 223 43.91 -25.43 1.15
C MET A 223 43.03 -24.71 0.11
N ARG A 224 43.60 -24.29 -1.02
CA ARG A 224 42.87 -23.70 -2.15
C ARG A 224 41.95 -24.70 -2.85
N GLU A 225 42.34 -25.97 -2.92
CA GLU A 225 41.47 -27.03 -3.46
C GLU A 225 40.31 -27.34 -2.50
N ALA A 226 40.56 -27.39 -1.18
CA ALA A 226 39.53 -27.55 -0.17
C ALA A 226 38.53 -26.37 -0.18
N GLU A 227 39.03 -25.15 -0.28
CA GLU A 227 38.23 -23.92 -0.46
C GLU A 227 37.37 -24.00 -1.74
N GLY A 228 37.97 -24.35 -2.89
CA GLY A 228 37.25 -24.51 -4.16
C GLY A 228 36.19 -25.61 -4.12
N ARG A 229 36.46 -26.74 -3.47
CA ARG A 229 35.50 -27.84 -3.24
C ARG A 229 34.38 -27.41 -2.30
N ALA A 230 34.68 -26.68 -1.23
CA ALA A 230 33.68 -26.12 -0.32
C ALA A 230 32.76 -25.12 -1.04
N PHE A 231 33.33 -24.22 -1.85
CA PHE A 231 32.57 -23.25 -2.64
C PHE A 231 31.67 -23.93 -3.69
N ALA A 232 32.18 -24.95 -4.40
CA ALA A 232 31.40 -25.74 -5.35
C ALA A 232 30.24 -26.49 -4.67
N ASN A 233 30.47 -27.05 -3.48
CA ASN A 233 29.42 -27.71 -2.69
C ASN A 233 28.38 -26.71 -2.16
N ALA A 234 28.80 -25.52 -1.71
CA ALA A 234 27.90 -24.45 -1.27
C ALA A 234 27.04 -23.94 -2.44
N VAL A 235 27.61 -23.73 -3.62
CA VAL A 235 26.87 -23.35 -4.84
C VAL A 235 25.87 -24.43 -5.24
N ARG A 236 26.23 -25.72 -5.14
CA ARG A 236 25.33 -26.86 -5.40
C ARG A 236 24.20 -26.98 -4.36
N ALA A 237 24.46 -26.64 -3.10
CA ALA A 237 23.45 -26.63 -2.04
C ALA A 237 22.48 -25.42 -2.16
N ALA A 238 23.00 -24.25 -2.54
CA ALA A 238 22.21 -23.04 -2.76
C ALA A 238 21.38 -23.12 -4.06
N SER A 239 21.93 -23.74 -5.10
CA SER A 239 21.24 -24.03 -6.37
C SER A 239 20.37 -25.29 -6.22
N GLY A 240 19.34 -25.21 -5.38
CA GLY A 240 18.50 -26.33 -4.97
C GLY A 240 17.93 -27.13 -6.15
N ASP A 241 18.50 -28.32 -6.37
CA ASP A 241 18.30 -29.10 -7.59
C ASP A 241 16.91 -29.77 -7.65
N LYS A 242 15.99 -29.13 -8.36
CA LYS A 242 14.63 -29.64 -8.64
C LYS A 242 14.61 -30.57 -9.86
N SER A 243 15.40 -31.66 -9.85
CA SER A 243 15.46 -32.61 -10.99
C SER A 243 15.31 -34.09 -10.63
N LYS A 244 14.49 -34.45 -9.61
CA LYS A 244 14.07 -35.86 -9.42
C LYS A 244 12.67 -36.13 -8.84
N ARG A 245 11.66 -35.64 -9.55
CA ARG A 245 10.28 -36.15 -9.69
C ARG A 245 9.84 -35.73 -11.11
N GLU A 246 9.15 -36.53 -11.92
CA GLU A 246 8.28 -37.69 -11.63
C GLU A 246 8.55 -38.86 -12.62
N GLU A 247 8.37 -40.11 -12.17
CA GLU A 247 7.76 -41.23 -12.92
C GLU A 247 7.79 -42.53 -12.07
N GLY A 248 7.00 -43.55 -12.44
CA GLY A 248 7.13 -44.93 -11.92
C GLY A 248 6.17 -45.36 -10.80
N ASN A 249 4.88 -45.51 -11.11
CA ASN A 249 3.90 -46.17 -10.22
C ASN A 249 3.97 -47.71 -10.35
N SER A 250 4.44 -48.43 -9.33
CA SER A 250 4.32 -49.90 -9.25
C SER A 250 4.43 -50.43 -7.80
N SER A 251 3.94 -51.65 -7.56
CA SER A 251 3.74 -52.26 -6.23
C SER A 251 4.94 -53.14 -5.75
N PRO A 252 5.07 -53.43 -4.45
CA PRO A 252 6.29 -54.03 -3.88
C PRO A 252 6.33 -55.57 -3.97
N THR A 253 7.53 -56.15 -3.88
CA THR A 253 7.77 -57.61 -3.72
C THR A 253 8.89 -57.87 -2.69
N LEU A 254 8.90 -59.06 -2.08
CA LEU A 254 9.79 -59.49 -0.98
C LEU A 254 11.14 -60.12 -1.45
N THR A 255 11.91 -60.62 -0.47
CA THR A 255 13.19 -61.37 -0.49
C THR A 255 14.45 -60.49 -0.61
N ASP A 256 15.45 -60.55 0.28
CA ASP A 256 16.23 -61.70 0.85
C ASP A 256 17.10 -62.33 -0.26
N ARG A 257 18.44 -62.51 -0.14
CA ARG A 257 19.14 -63.08 1.03
C ARG A 257 20.69 -62.94 0.99
N TRP A 258 21.27 -62.32 2.03
CA TRP A 258 22.65 -62.50 2.58
C TRP A 258 23.80 -62.26 1.53
N GLU A 259 25.12 -62.53 1.63
CA GLU A 259 26.15 -62.98 2.62
C GLU A 259 27.55 -62.62 1.98
N THR A 260 28.71 -62.35 2.59
CA THR A 260 29.21 -62.18 4.00
C THR A 260 30.00 -60.84 4.08
N GLU A 261 31.22 -60.55 4.61
CA GLU A 261 32.36 -61.14 5.39
C GLU A 261 32.96 -60.01 6.30
N SER A 262 33.78 -60.31 7.34
CA SER A 262 34.62 -59.31 8.09
C SER A 262 35.64 -59.95 9.07
N PRO A 263 36.85 -59.35 9.26
CA PRO A 263 37.58 -59.37 10.55
C PRO A 263 37.84 -57.93 11.10
N THR A 264 37.59 -57.59 12.38
CA THR A 264 38.49 -57.67 13.59
C THR A 264 39.91 -57.09 13.40
N THR A 265 40.55 -56.39 14.37
CA THR A 265 40.37 -56.11 15.84
C THR A 265 41.21 -54.83 16.21
N SER A 266 41.22 -54.13 17.35
CA SER A 266 40.85 -54.34 18.78
C SER A 266 40.53 -52.99 19.52
N SER A 267 40.46 -52.97 20.86
CA SER A 267 40.49 -51.76 21.72
C SER A 267 41.14 -52.06 23.10
N PRO A 268 41.45 -51.04 23.94
CA PRO A 268 40.93 -50.97 25.32
C PRO A 268 40.50 -49.52 25.73
N ASP A 269 39.33 -49.28 26.37
CA ASP A 269 38.94 -49.42 27.81
C ASP A 269 39.50 -48.35 28.77
N SER A 270 38.74 -47.71 29.69
CA SER A 270 37.27 -47.75 29.98
C SER A 270 36.74 -46.32 30.36
N ILE A 271 35.90 -45.91 31.33
CA ILE A 271 35.26 -46.42 32.59
C ILE A 271 33.85 -45.74 32.77
N GLN A 272 33.02 -46.21 33.72
CA GLN A 272 31.64 -45.77 34.10
C GLN A 272 31.59 -44.68 35.23
N PRO A 273 30.45 -44.26 35.89
CA PRO A 273 29.02 -44.74 35.91
C PRO A 273 27.93 -43.61 35.93
N PRO A 274 26.64 -43.80 36.33
CA PRO A 274 25.70 -44.96 36.28
C PRO A 274 24.35 -44.66 35.53
N GLN A 275 23.41 -45.61 35.53
CA GLN A 275 22.06 -45.53 34.90
C GLN A 275 20.89 -45.35 35.89
N LEU A 276 19.68 -45.03 35.37
CA LEU A 276 18.36 -45.65 35.67
C LEU A 276 17.30 -45.04 34.70
N GLN A 277 17.13 -45.56 33.47
CA GLN A 277 16.29 -46.70 33.03
C GLN A 277 14.80 -46.37 32.78
N SER A 278 14.28 -46.92 31.67
CA SER A 278 12.89 -46.81 31.16
C SER A 278 12.36 -48.20 30.78
N PRO A 279 11.05 -48.36 30.60
CA PRO A 279 10.51 -49.21 29.52
C PRO A 279 9.32 -48.55 28.78
N GLY A 280 8.90 -48.96 27.57
CA GLY A 280 9.35 -50.00 26.64
C GLY A 280 8.42 -50.08 25.39
N GLN A 281 8.71 -50.95 24.42
CA GLN A 281 7.93 -51.21 23.19
C GLN A 281 7.85 -52.74 22.92
N PRO A 282 7.11 -53.26 21.90
CA PRO A 282 5.76 -52.95 21.40
C PRO A 282 4.88 -54.23 21.21
N ALA A 283 3.60 -54.10 20.79
CA ALA A 283 2.72 -55.24 20.40
C ALA A 283 1.68 -54.88 19.30
N LYS A 284 0.93 -55.88 18.77
CA LYS A 284 0.10 -55.82 17.53
C LYS A 284 -1.43 -55.58 17.73
N PRO A 285 -2.18 -55.13 16.68
CA PRO A 285 -3.65 -54.83 16.68
C PRO A 285 -4.52 -56.12 16.47
N PRO A 286 -5.89 -56.09 16.37
CA PRO A 286 -6.90 -55.00 16.15
C PRO A 286 -8.13 -55.09 17.12
N PRO A 287 -9.39 -54.61 16.84
CA PRO A 287 -9.96 -53.66 15.86
C PRO A 287 -10.76 -52.48 16.49
N ILE A 288 -11.52 -51.71 15.68
CA ILE A 288 -12.28 -50.48 16.05
C ILE A 288 -13.75 -50.77 16.42
N PRO A 289 -14.33 -50.17 17.49
CA PRO A 289 -15.56 -49.37 17.30
C PRO A 289 -15.78 -48.14 18.24
N ALA A 290 -16.58 -47.19 17.75
CA ALA A 290 -17.39 -46.19 18.48
C ALA A 290 -16.72 -44.98 19.19
N LYS A 291 -17.56 -44.02 19.63
CA LYS A 291 -17.22 -42.66 20.09
C LYS A 291 -17.65 -42.40 21.55
N ALA A 292 -16.82 -41.69 22.33
CA ALA A 292 -17.18 -40.96 23.56
C ALA A 292 -16.32 -39.67 23.61
N GLN A 293 -16.88 -38.46 23.71
CA GLN A 293 -17.37 -37.74 24.90
C GLN A 293 -16.27 -37.30 25.90
N ARG A 294 -16.35 -36.04 26.35
CA ARG A 294 -15.36 -35.33 27.18
C ARG A 294 -15.76 -35.38 28.67
N PRO A 295 -14.85 -35.66 29.62
CA PRO A 295 -15.16 -35.65 31.07
C PRO A 295 -15.42 -34.26 31.67
N GLN A 296 -16.08 -34.23 32.83
CA GLN A 296 -16.22 -33.08 33.73
C GLN A 296 -15.43 -33.32 35.04
N LEU A 297 -15.29 -32.28 35.87
CA LEU A 297 -14.68 -32.35 37.22
C LEU A 297 -15.72 -32.71 38.31
N PRO A 298 -15.29 -33.24 39.48
CA PRO A 298 -16.18 -33.90 40.46
C PRO A 298 -16.88 -32.95 41.46
N GLN A 299 -17.90 -33.49 42.14
CA GLN A 299 -18.71 -32.84 43.19
C GLN A 299 -18.41 -33.38 44.61
N ILE A 300 -18.93 -32.70 45.64
CA ILE A 300 -18.94 -33.09 47.06
C ILE A 300 -20.41 -33.05 47.57
N PRO A 301 -20.89 -33.93 48.49
CA PRO A 301 -22.31 -34.32 48.52
C PRO A 301 -23.20 -33.80 49.67
N ALA A 302 -24.51 -33.63 49.36
CA ALA A 302 -25.75 -34.00 50.09
C ALA A 302 -25.98 -33.61 51.59
N LEU A 303 -27.20 -33.32 52.11
CA LEU A 303 -28.61 -33.14 51.67
C LEU A 303 -29.38 -32.44 52.88
N PRO A 304 -30.72 -32.46 53.18
CA PRO A 304 -31.92 -33.08 52.57
C PRO A 304 -33.22 -32.19 52.46
N PHE A 305 -34.34 -32.85 52.10
CA PHE A 305 -35.81 -32.65 52.27
C PHE A 305 -36.42 -31.35 52.86
N GLU A 306 -37.61 -30.84 52.44
CA GLU A 306 -38.68 -31.22 51.46
C GLU A 306 -39.49 -29.92 51.06
N SER A 307 -40.59 -29.77 50.28
CA SER A 307 -41.58 -30.52 49.44
C SER A 307 -42.29 -29.46 48.50
N ARG A 308 -43.36 -29.59 47.69
CA ARG A 308 -44.34 -30.64 47.23
C ARG A 308 -44.99 -30.22 45.88
N GLU A 309 -45.93 -31.03 45.35
CA GLU A 309 -46.72 -30.89 44.10
C GLU A 309 -48.27 -30.76 44.34
N PRO A 310 -49.19 -30.64 43.33
CA PRO A 310 -49.28 -29.88 42.05
C PRO A 310 -50.67 -29.11 41.98
N PRO A 311 -51.55 -29.04 40.92
CA PRO A 311 -51.49 -29.18 39.44
C PRO A 311 -52.03 -27.96 38.57
N PRO A 312 -53.20 -27.91 37.82
CA PRO A 312 -53.16 -27.39 36.42
C PRO A 312 -54.32 -26.50 35.81
N SER A 313 -53.95 -25.63 34.85
CA SER A 313 -54.60 -25.37 33.51
C SER A 313 -55.86 -24.48 33.24
N GLN A 314 -55.85 -23.85 32.05
CA GLN A 314 -56.91 -23.32 31.13
C GLN A 314 -57.64 -21.94 31.27
N LYS A 315 -57.43 -21.09 30.24
CA LYS A 315 -58.35 -20.28 29.36
C LYS A 315 -59.39 -19.22 29.87
N SER A 316 -59.13 -17.96 29.46
CA SER A 316 -60.02 -17.01 28.72
C SER A 316 -60.95 -15.94 29.39
N TYR A 317 -61.09 -14.80 28.67
CA TYR A 317 -62.20 -13.80 28.59
C TYR A 317 -62.46 -12.65 29.64
N THR A 318 -62.14 -11.38 29.25
CA THR A 318 -62.95 -10.09 29.33
C THR A 318 -63.56 -9.56 30.67
N PRO A 319 -64.15 -8.32 30.79
CA PRO A 319 -63.99 -7.01 30.09
C PRO A 319 -64.00 -5.72 31.01
N THR A 320 -63.94 -4.52 30.39
CA THR A 320 -64.55 -3.19 30.78
C THR A 320 -64.35 -2.48 32.15
N SER A 321 -63.62 -1.34 32.10
CA SER A 321 -63.96 0.05 32.56
C SER A 321 -64.99 0.35 33.68
N GLN A 322 -64.66 1.31 34.58
CA GLN A 322 -65.25 2.68 34.61
C GLN A 322 -64.66 3.68 35.65
N GLN A 323 -65.10 4.94 35.51
CA GLN A 323 -64.76 6.25 36.12
C GLN A 323 -64.68 6.38 37.67
N SER A 324 -63.92 7.38 38.18
CA SER A 324 -64.46 8.60 38.86
C SER A 324 -63.38 9.52 39.48
N ASN A 325 -63.79 10.71 39.95
CA ASN A 325 -63.02 11.89 40.44
C ASN A 325 -63.82 12.49 41.65
N PRO A 326 -63.49 13.64 42.33
CA PRO A 326 -62.25 14.44 42.44
C PRO A 326 -61.92 15.05 43.86
N SER A 327 -60.65 15.48 44.10
CA SER A 327 -60.23 16.71 44.86
C SER A 327 -60.63 16.92 46.36
N PRO A 328 -60.26 18.02 47.10
CA PRO A 328 -59.40 19.18 46.78
C PRO A 328 -58.33 19.65 47.84
N GLU A 329 -57.40 20.54 47.40
CA GLU A 329 -56.79 21.70 48.14
C GLU A 329 -55.75 21.51 49.30
N ARG A 330 -54.72 22.39 49.54
CA ARG A 330 -54.31 23.69 48.93
C ARG A 330 -52.84 24.20 49.20
N LEU A 331 -52.14 24.70 48.15
CA LEU A 331 -50.93 25.61 48.11
C LEU A 331 -49.58 25.08 48.71
N LYS A 332 -48.36 25.53 48.32
CA LYS A 332 -47.89 26.63 47.42
C LYS A 332 -46.46 26.38 46.83
N ARG A 333 -46.25 26.66 45.52
CA ARG A 333 -45.07 27.35 44.88
C ARG A 333 -43.61 26.88 45.20
N THR A 334 -42.72 26.49 44.27
CA THR A 334 -42.72 26.40 42.77
C THR A 334 -41.60 25.47 42.23
N GLN A 335 -41.92 24.71 41.17
CA GLN A 335 -41.09 24.35 39.98
C GLN A 335 -39.64 23.80 40.18
N THR A 336 -39.39 22.47 40.12
CA THR A 336 -39.19 21.59 38.92
C THR A 336 -37.78 21.71 38.29
N LEU A 337 -36.87 20.71 38.21
CA LEU A 337 -36.94 19.22 38.21
C LEU A 337 -37.78 18.59 37.05
N GLU A 338 -37.41 17.47 36.41
CA GLU A 338 -36.10 16.84 36.18
C GLU A 338 -36.17 15.70 35.11
N ASN A 339 -35.00 15.13 34.81
CA ASN A 339 -34.64 13.89 34.10
C ASN A 339 -35.62 12.68 34.00
N SER A 340 -35.60 12.00 32.83
CA SER A 340 -35.46 10.51 32.64
C SER A 340 -36.62 9.54 32.97
N PRO A 341 -36.55 8.21 32.67
CA PRO A 341 -35.89 7.48 31.53
C PRO A 341 -36.69 6.25 30.97
N LYS A 342 -36.05 5.44 30.09
CA LYS A 342 -36.34 4.01 29.69
C LYS A 342 -37.54 3.76 28.74
N THR A 343 -37.37 3.48 27.44
CA THR A 343 -37.04 2.18 26.77
C THR A 343 -38.07 1.06 27.03
N LEU A 344 -38.67 0.32 26.07
CA LEU A 344 -38.52 0.09 24.60
C LEU A 344 -39.92 -0.32 24.01
N TYR A 345 -40.22 -0.87 22.80
CA TYR A 345 -39.49 -1.51 21.67
C TYR A 345 -40.37 -1.50 20.37
N SER A 346 -39.75 -1.56 19.18
CA SER A 346 -40.28 -2.10 17.88
C SER A 346 -41.35 -1.35 17.03
N ALA A 347 -41.30 -1.66 15.72
CA ALA A 347 -42.29 -1.47 14.64
C ALA A 347 -42.47 -0.08 13.95
N ALA A 348 -41.78 0.07 12.81
CA ALA A 348 -42.17 0.75 11.56
C ALA A 348 -43.10 2.00 11.56
N SER A 349 -42.50 3.16 11.29
CA SER A 349 -43.09 4.33 10.60
C SER A 349 -41.94 5.18 10.04
N SER A 350 -41.87 5.52 8.75
CA SER A 350 -42.71 6.49 8.03
C SER A 350 -42.46 7.94 8.48
N PHE A 351 -41.28 8.48 8.18
CA PHE A 351 -40.95 9.88 8.45
C PHE A 351 -41.56 10.82 7.41
N GLN A 352 -42.49 11.68 7.86
CA GLN A 352 -42.92 12.88 7.14
C GLN A 352 -42.15 14.09 7.69
N HIS A 353 -41.61 14.94 6.82
CA HIS A 353 -40.97 16.19 7.22
C HIS A 353 -41.97 17.36 7.18
N PRO A 354 -42.20 18.07 8.30
CA PRO A 354 -42.99 19.30 8.30
C PRO A 354 -42.12 20.51 7.93
N PHE A 355 -42.65 21.43 7.13
CA PHE A 355 -42.11 22.79 7.00
C PHE A 355 -43.24 23.81 7.09
N ALA A 356 -43.13 24.73 8.05
CA ALA A 356 -44.05 25.86 8.22
C ALA A 356 -43.40 27.14 7.67
N SER A 357 -44.11 27.89 6.83
CA SER A 357 -43.61 29.15 6.25
C SER A 357 -43.95 30.35 7.13
N LEU A 358 -42.93 31.10 7.56
CA LEU A 358 -43.09 32.37 8.27
C LEU A 358 -43.23 33.54 7.28
N LYS A 359 -44.01 34.57 7.64
CA LYS A 359 -44.38 35.69 6.75
C LYS A 359 -43.51 36.93 6.95
N GLN A 360 -43.01 37.51 5.86
CA GLN A 360 -42.73 38.95 5.65
C GLN A 360 -42.33 39.17 4.17
N GLY A 361 -42.73 40.22 3.46
CA GLY A 361 -43.74 41.25 3.76
C GLY A 361 -43.63 42.44 2.79
N SER A 362 -44.73 42.84 2.16
CA SER A 362 -44.83 44.10 1.39
C SER A 362 -46.29 44.58 1.30
N ARG A 363 -46.51 45.88 1.17
CA ARG A 363 -47.83 46.55 1.07
C ARG A 363 -47.84 47.53 -0.11
N ILE A 364 -48.89 47.47 -0.94
CA ILE A 364 -49.43 48.59 -1.77
C ILE A 364 -50.96 48.40 -1.86
N SER A 365 -51.69 49.49 -2.14
CA SER A 365 -53.11 49.77 -1.89
C SER A 365 -54.20 48.96 -2.60
N GLU A 366 -55.43 49.18 -2.11
CA GLU A 366 -56.71 48.62 -2.54
C GLU A 366 -57.19 49.03 -3.95
N LYS A 367 -58.14 48.25 -4.50
CA LYS A 367 -59.49 48.74 -4.84
C LYS A 367 -60.49 47.59 -5.05
N ASP A 368 -61.76 47.83 -4.72
CA ASP A 368 -62.86 46.86 -4.73
C ASP A 368 -63.46 46.59 -6.13
N ILE A 369 -64.19 45.45 -6.26
CA ILE A 369 -65.64 45.41 -6.54
C ILE A 369 -66.16 43.94 -6.69
N THR A 370 -67.14 43.59 -5.82
CA THR A 370 -68.18 42.52 -5.86
C THR A 370 -67.97 41.16 -6.59
N SER A 371 -68.01 40.07 -5.81
CA SER A 371 -68.91 38.87 -5.84
C SER A 371 -69.40 38.20 -7.16
N PRO A 372 -69.77 36.89 -7.17
CA PRO A 372 -69.75 35.89 -6.09
C PRO A 372 -69.05 34.53 -6.41
N VAL A 373 -69.00 33.70 -5.38
CA VAL A 373 -68.54 32.29 -5.29
C VAL A 373 -68.82 31.38 -6.51
N GLN A 374 -67.77 30.71 -6.99
CA GLN A 374 -67.83 29.26 -7.28
C GLN A 374 -66.73 28.55 -6.47
N GLN A 375 -67.05 27.39 -5.91
CA GLN A 375 -66.13 26.59 -5.10
C GLN A 375 -65.22 25.75 -6.00
N GLN A 376 -63.96 26.15 -6.17
CA GLN A 376 -62.91 25.24 -6.60
C GLN A 376 -62.07 24.86 -5.38
N GLY A 377 -61.97 23.56 -5.12
CA GLY A 377 -61.20 23.04 -3.99
C GLY A 377 -59.72 23.32 -4.15
N ILE A 378 -59.02 23.49 -3.01
CA ILE A 378 -57.56 23.61 -3.00
C ILE A 378 -56.98 22.24 -3.34
N THR A 379 -56.75 21.97 -4.62
CA THR A 379 -56.05 20.77 -5.10
C THR A 379 -54.65 20.73 -4.51
N SER A 380 -54.21 19.56 -4.02
CA SER A 380 -52.84 19.41 -3.53
C SER A 380 -51.86 19.66 -4.68
N PHE A 381 -50.70 20.24 -4.36
CA PHE A 381 -49.61 20.32 -5.33
C PHE A 381 -49.19 18.92 -5.82
N GLN A 382 -49.40 17.88 -4.99
CA GLN A 382 -49.22 16.48 -5.39
C GLN A 382 -50.28 16.02 -6.40
N ASP A 383 -51.54 16.45 -6.28
CA ASP A 383 -52.62 16.11 -7.23
C ASP A 383 -52.37 16.76 -8.59
N VAL A 384 -51.90 18.02 -8.60
CA VAL A 384 -51.54 18.75 -9.83
C VAL A 384 -50.34 18.09 -10.53
N VAL A 385 -49.32 17.67 -9.79
CA VAL A 385 -48.18 16.92 -10.33
C VAL A 385 -48.58 15.53 -10.81
N ALA A 386 -49.47 14.84 -10.08
CA ALA A 386 -50.03 13.56 -10.50
C ALA A 386 -50.80 13.70 -11.82
N ALA A 387 -51.80 14.59 -11.88
CA ALA A 387 -52.59 14.86 -13.07
C ALA A 387 -51.73 15.24 -14.28
N ALA A 388 -50.73 16.13 -14.11
CA ALA A 388 -49.79 16.48 -15.17
C ALA A 388 -48.92 15.30 -15.65
N SER A 389 -48.67 14.32 -14.78
CA SER A 389 -47.92 13.10 -15.11
C SER A 389 -48.77 12.00 -15.75
N ASP A 390 -50.04 11.89 -15.39
CA ASP A 390 -51.00 11.02 -16.07
C ASP A 390 -51.37 11.58 -17.44
N ASP A 391 -51.57 12.90 -17.58
CA ASP A 391 -51.77 13.54 -18.88
C ASP A 391 -50.57 13.34 -19.83
N ALA A 392 -49.33 13.45 -19.34
CA ALA A 392 -48.14 13.16 -20.15
C ALA A 392 -48.07 11.69 -20.61
N MET A 393 -48.51 10.74 -19.77
CA MET A 393 -48.60 9.33 -20.10
C MET A 393 -49.73 9.07 -21.12
N ASN A 394 -50.91 9.63 -20.90
CA ASN A 394 -52.07 9.52 -21.78
C ASN A 394 -51.78 10.10 -23.17
N ALA A 395 -51.05 11.22 -23.25
CA ALA A 395 -50.58 11.77 -24.52
C ALA A 395 -49.61 10.83 -25.25
N PHE A 396 -48.66 10.20 -24.54
CA PHE A 396 -47.76 9.19 -25.13
C PHE A 396 -48.53 7.97 -25.66
N VAL A 397 -49.45 7.42 -24.86
CA VAL A 397 -50.27 6.25 -25.25
C VAL A 397 -51.17 6.58 -26.43
N THR A 398 -51.89 7.71 -26.39
CA THR A 398 -52.80 8.13 -27.48
C THR A 398 -52.07 8.25 -28.82
N ARG A 399 -50.86 8.83 -28.82
CA ARG A 399 -50.03 9.01 -30.02
C ARG A 399 -49.28 7.75 -30.50
N THR A 400 -49.43 6.62 -29.79
CA THR A 400 -48.80 5.34 -30.16
C THR A 400 -49.78 4.17 -30.26
N ARG A 401 -51.05 4.36 -29.89
CA ARG A 401 -52.08 3.30 -29.86
C ARG A 401 -52.35 2.65 -31.23
N HIS A 402 -52.13 3.36 -32.33
CA HIS A 402 -52.25 2.82 -33.69
C HIS A 402 -51.29 1.66 -33.99
N LEU A 403 -50.26 1.47 -33.16
CA LEU A 403 -49.33 0.34 -33.27
C LEU A 403 -49.78 -0.91 -32.50
N PHE A 404 -50.77 -0.81 -31.61
CA PHE A 404 -51.10 -1.92 -30.68
C PHE A 404 -51.70 -3.13 -31.41
N GLU A 405 -52.56 -2.91 -32.42
CA GLU A 405 -53.07 -3.99 -33.27
C GLU A 405 -51.98 -4.62 -34.14
N LEU A 406 -50.99 -3.84 -34.60
CA LEU A 406 -49.83 -4.36 -35.32
C LEU A 406 -48.98 -5.27 -34.41
N PHE A 407 -48.79 -4.86 -33.15
CA PHE A 407 -48.11 -5.66 -32.13
C PHE A 407 -48.90 -6.94 -31.82
N ARG A 408 -50.23 -6.86 -31.70
CA ARG A 408 -51.10 -8.03 -31.45
C ARG A 408 -51.03 -9.05 -32.58
N LEU A 409 -51.27 -8.61 -33.82
CA LEU A 409 -51.22 -9.46 -35.02
C LEU A 409 -49.85 -10.13 -35.21
N HIS A 410 -48.75 -9.44 -34.90
CA HIS A 410 -47.40 -10.02 -34.99
C HIS A 410 -47.00 -10.88 -33.78
N ALA A 411 -47.58 -10.65 -32.60
CA ALA A 411 -47.36 -11.52 -31.46
C ALA A 411 -48.10 -12.85 -31.67
N GLU A 412 -49.39 -12.80 -32.00
CA GLU A 412 -50.25 -13.97 -32.15
C GLU A 412 -49.84 -14.87 -33.33
N SER A 413 -49.24 -14.32 -34.40
CA SER A 413 -48.69 -15.10 -35.52
C SER A 413 -47.42 -15.89 -35.18
N VAL A 414 -46.77 -15.59 -34.04
CA VAL A 414 -45.55 -16.29 -33.56
C VAL A 414 -45.87 -17.16 -32.33
N ARG A 415 -46.63 -16.62 -31.36
CA ARG A 415 -47.04 -17.33 -30.13
C ARG A 415 -48.36 -16.74 -29.62
N PRO A 416 -49.42 -17.55 -29.44
CA PRO A 416 -50.69 -17.06 -28.88
C PRO A 416 -50.50 -16.42 -27.50
N LEU A 417 -50.95 -15.17 -27.33
CA LEU A 417 -50.74 -14.39 -26.10
C LEU A 417 -51.30 -15.10 -24.85
N ILE A 418 -52.50 -15.69 -24.96
CA ILE A 418 -53.17 -16.49 -23.92
C ILE A 418 -52.46 -17.82 -23.56
N SER A 419 -51.35 -18.16 -24.25
CA SER A 419 -50.45 -19.28 -23.94
C SER A 419 -49.07 -18.84 -23.42
N SER A 420 -48.89 -17.53 -23.20
CA SER A 420 -47.65 -16.95 -22.69
C SER A 420 -47.68 -16.84 -21.17
N ALA A 421 -46.56 -17.16 -20.51
CA ALA A 421 -46.48 -16.99 -19.06
C ALA A 421 -46.45 -15.48 -18.72
N PRO A 422 -47.09 -15.03 -17.62
CA PRO A 422 -47.01 -13.62 -17.21
C PRO A 422 -45.56 -13.12 -17.00
N GLN A 423 -44.66 -14.00 -16.53
CA GLN A 423 -43.23 -13.73 -16.42
C GLN A 423 -42.55 -13.51 -17.80
N ASP A 424 -42.90 -14.29 -18.84
CA ASP A 424 -42.38 -14.11 -20.20
C ASP A 424 -42.76 -12.73 -20.74
N LEU A 425 -44.03 -12.34 -20.55
CA LEU A 425 -44.58 -11.06 -21.02
C LEU A 425 -43.94 -9.88 -20.30
N ALA A 426 -43.80 -9.94 -18.98
CA ALA A 426 -43.14 -8.89 -18.19
C ALA A 426 -41.65 -8.76 -18.53
N ARG A 427 -40.96 -9.88 -18.80
CA ARG A 427 -39.56 -9.88 -19.23
C ARG A 427 -39.39 -9.33 -20.65
N ALA A 428 -40.31 -9.65 -21.57
CA ALA A 428 -40.33 -9.08 -22.91
C ALA A 428 -40.60 -7.56 -22.87
N ALA A 429 -41.55 -7.10 -22.05
CA ALA A 429 -41.81 -5.67 -21.88
C ALA A 429 -40.61 -4.92 -21.29
N LEU A 430 -39.95 -5.50 -20.28
CA LEU A 430 -38.72 -4.93 -19.71
C LEU A 430 -37.59 -4.84 -20.74
N TRP A 431 -37.41 -5.87 -21.58
CA TRP A 431 -36.48 -5.85 -22.70
C TRP A 431 -36.78 -4.70 -23.69
N TRP A 432 -38.04 -4.55 -24.10
CA TRP A 432 -38.46 -3.48 -25.02
C TRP A 432 -38.33 -2.09 -24.40
N PHE A 433 -38.59 -1.95 -23.10
CA PHE A 433 -38.35 -0.70 -22.36
C PHE A 433 -36.87 -0.32 -22.39
N LEU A 434 -35.98 -1.28 -22.13
CA LEU A 434 -34.53 -1.06 -22.15
C LEU A 434 -34.03 -0.71 -23.56
N LYS A 435 -34.48 -1.43 -24.60
CA LYS A 435 -34.14 -1.16 -26.02
C LYS A 435 -34.65 0.22 -26.45
N GLY A 436 -35.94 0.51 -26.27
CA GLY A 436 -36.56 1.77 -26.64
C GLY A 436 -35.98 2.97 -25.87
N ARG A 437 -35.79 2.85 -24.56
CA ARG A 437 -35.15 3.89 -23.74
C ARG A 437 -33.74 4.18 -24.24
N THR A 438 -32.85 3.19 -24.33
CA THR A 438 -31.45 3.43 -24.73
C THR A 438 -31.34 3.92 -26.19
N ALA A 439 -32.21 3.48 -27.10
CA ALA A 439 -32.29 4.05 -28.45
C ALA A 439 -32.69 5.54 -28.44
N LEU A 440 -33.69 5.92 -27.62
CA LEU A 440 -34.10 7.32 -27.46
C LEU A 440 -33.01 8.19 -26.83
N GLU A 441 -32.31 7.68 -25.81
CA GLU A 441 -31.20 8.36 -25.16
C GLU A 441 -30.03 8.63 -26.12
N VAL A 442 -29.74 7.69 -27.04
CA VAL A 442 -28.74 7.87 -28.10
C VAL A 442 -29.22 8.89 -29.14
N ALA A 443 -30.46 8.78 -29.64
CA ALA A 443 -30.99 9.66 -30.68
C ALA A 443 -31.23 11.12 -30.22
N ILE A 444 -31.37 11.36 -28.91
CA ILE A 444 -31.42 12.71 -28.31
C ILE A 444 -30.01 13.29 -28.07
N ARG A 445 -29.01 12.44 -27.81
CA ARG A 445 -27.60 12.86 -27.64
C ARG A 445 -26.91 13.17 -28.97
N ASP A 446 -27.21 12.39 -30.00
CA ASP A 446 -26.73 12.62 -31.36
C ASP A 446 -27.23 13.97 -31.92
N ARG A 447 -26.33 14.73 -32.55
CA ARG A 447 -26.60 16.06 -33.10
C ARG A 447 -26.40 16.02 -34.62
N PRO A 448 -27.38 15.53 -35.39
CA PRO A 448 -27.21 15.25 -36.81
C PRO A 448 -27.04 16.53 -37.64
N SER A 449 -25.85 16.70 -38.22
CA SER A 449 -25.44 17.87 -39.00
C SER A 449 -25.83 17.81 -40.48
N THR A 450 -26.08 16.62 -41.03
CA THR A 450 -26.49 16.41 -42.43
C THR A 450 -27.96 15.99 -42.53
N PRO A 451 -28.68 16.34 -43.61
CA PRO A 451 -30.09 15.94 -43.80
C PRO A 451 -30.32 14.42 -43.76
N GLU A 452 -29.36 13.63 -44.24
CA GLU A 452 -29.43 12.16 -44.19
C GLU A 452 -29.33 11.63 -42.76
N SER A 453 -28.43 12.21 -41.96
CA SER A 453 -28.30 11.88 -40.54
C SER A 453 -29.54 12.31 -39.76
N GLN A 454 -30.17 13.45 -40.12
CA GLN A 454 -31.42 13.91 -39.53
C GLN A 454 -32.54 12.89 -39.76
N ARG A 455 -32.76 12.45 -41.02
CA ARG A 455 -33.73 11.41 -41.36
C ARG A 455 -33.44 10.08 -40.62
N LYS A 456 -32.17 9.67 -40.52
CA LYS A 456 -31.78 8.46 -39.78
C LYS A 456 -32.09 8.57 -38.28
N ASN A 457 -31.84 9.74 -37.68
CA ASN A 457 -32.12 10.02 -36.29
C ASN A 457 -33.65 10.05 -36.01
N GLU A 458 -34.45 10.60 -36.92
CA GLU A 458 -35.92 10.56 -36.87
C GLU A 458 -36.48 9.13 -36.91
N ILE A 459 -35.99 8.29 -37.84
CA ILE A 459 -36.33 6.85 -37.91
C ILE A 459 -35.95 6.15 -36.59
N THR A 460 -34.79 6.47 -36.03
CA THR A 460 -34.34 5.91 -34.74
C THR A 460 -35.25 6.32 -33.58
N LYS A 461 -35.77 7.57 -33.59
CA LYS A 461 -36.76 8.05 -32.61
C LYS A 461 -38.11 7.35 -32.77
N GLN A 462 -38.61 7.19 -33.99
CA GLN A 462 -39.84 6.45 -34.28
C GLN A 462 -39.76 4.99 -33.78
N GLN A 463 -38.63 4.32 -34.04
CA GLN A 463 -38.37 2.99 -33.51
C GLN A 463 -38.34 2.97 -31.97
N ALA A 464 -37.67 3.94 -31.36
CA ALA A 464 -37.58 4.04 -29.90
C ALA A 464 -38.95 4.28 -29.24
N TYR A 465 -39.81 5.10 -29.85
CA TYR A 465 -41.20 5.30 -29.40
C TYR A 465 -42.02 4.02 -29.54
N ALA A 466 -41.86 3.26 -30.62
CA ALA A 466 -42.54 1.98 -30.81
C ALA A 466 -42.11 0.94 -29.77
N ASP A 467 -40.82 0.83 -29.45
CA ASP A 467 -40.33 -0.10 -28.43
C ASP A 467 -40.78 0.28 -27.00
N LEU A 468 -40.90 1.58 -26.70
CA LEU A 468 -41.56 2.06 -25.48
C LEU A 468 -43.08 1.78 -25.49
N ALA A 469 -43.74 1.84 -26.65
CA ALA A 469 -45.16 1.51 -26.80
C ALA A 469 -45.44 0.01 -26.61
N LYS A 470 -44.56 -0.89 -27.13
CA LYS A 470 -44.60 -2.33 -26.85
C LYS A 470 -44.58 -2.62 -25.35
N THR A 471 -43.81 -1.84 -24.59
CA THR A 471 -43.74 -1.96 -23.11
C THR A 471 -45.10 -1.71 -22.48
N TYR A 472 -45.75 -0.60 -22.83
CA TYR A 472 -47.06 -0.23 -22.28
C TYR A 472 -48.13 -1.27 -22.64
N TRP A 473 -48.22 -1.62 -23.92
CA TRP A 473 -49.18 -2.60 -24.44
C TRP A 473 -49.04 -3.96 -23.74
N LEU A 474 -47.82 -4.49 -23.62
CA LEU A 474 -47.58 -5.75 -22.92
C LEU A 474 -47.98 -5.70 -21.43
N MET A 475 -47.68 -4.59 -20.73
CA MET A 475 -47.87 -4.52 -19.28
C MET A 475 -49.29 -4.17 -18.84
N GLU A 476 -49.98 -3.25 -19.53
CA GLU A 476 -51.27 -2.71 -19.08
C GLU A 476 -52.47 -3.21 -19.91
N GLU A 477 -52.26 -3.80 -21.10
CA GLU A 477 -53.32 -4.46 -21.86
C GLU A 477 -53.16 -5.99 -21.85
N VAL A 478 -52.01 -6.53 -22.28
CA VAL A 478 -51.84 -7.99 -22.47
C VAL A 478 -51.70 -8.78 -21.16
N VAL A 479 -50.85 -8.35 -20.21
CA VAL A 479 -50.69 -9.08 -18.93
C VAL A 479 -52.01 -9.18 -18.15
N PRO A 480 -52.84 -8.12 -18.03
CA PRO A 480 -54.19 -8.21 -17.47
C PRO A 480 -55.15 -9.13 -18.25
N GLU A 481 -55.12 -9.14 -19.58
CA GLU A 481 -55.93 -10.05 -20.42
C GLU A 481 -55.58 -11.53 -20.11
N VAL A 482 -54.28 -11.85 -20.07
CA VAL A 482 -53.79 -13.21 -19.76
C VAL A 482 -54.10 -13.60 -18.31
N ALA A 483 -53.98 -12.68 -17.35
CA ALA A 483 -54.37 -12.92 -15.96
C ALA A 483 -55.88 -13.19 -15.80
N GLY A 484 -56.72 -12.39 -16.47
CA GLY A 484 -58.17 -12.53 -16.47
C GLY A 484 -58.66 -13.83 -17.10
N SER A 485 -57.87 -14.47 -17.96
CA SER A 485 -58.19 -15.78 -18.54
C SER A 485 -58.23 -16.95 -17.52
N GLY A 486 -57.72 -16.74 -16.31
CA GLY A 486 -57.66 -17.76 -15.25
C GLY A 486 -56.64 -18.89 -15.48
N ARG A 487 -55.93 -18.91 -16.62
CA ARG A 487 -55.00 -19.99 -17.01
C ARG A 487 -53.62 -19.90 -16.37
N SER A 488 -53.27 -18.77 -15.76
CA SER A 488 -52.02 -18.60 -15.03
C SER A 488 -52.17 -17.54 -13.95
N ARG A 489 -51.67 -17.84 -12.75
CA ARG A 489 -51.63 -16.90 -11.63
C ARG A 489 -50.51 -15.89 -11.88
N VAL A 490 -50.82 -14.59 -11.76
CA VAL A 490 -49.79 -13.54 -11.73
C VAL A 490 -48.96 -13.71 -10.46
N ASP A 491 -47.65 -13.78 -10.61
CA ASP A 491 -46.70 -13.87 -9.51
C ASP A 491 -46.30 -12.47 -9.00
N ASN A 492 -45.93 -12.37 -7.73
CA ASN A 492 -45.54 -11.14 -7.07
C ASN A 492 -44.37 -10.45 -7.79
N GLU A 493 -43.45 -11.22 -8.38
CA GLU A 493 -42.37 -10.68 -9.21
C GLU A 493 -42.90 -9.98 -10.47
N THR A 494 -43.86 -10.60 -11.16
CA THR A 494 -44.47 -10.05 -12.40
C THR A 494 -45.16 -8.72 -12.11
N GLU A 495 -45.91 -8.65 -11.01
CA GLU A 495 -46.58 -7.42 -10.58
C GLU A 495 -45.58 -6.34 -10.12
N THR A 496 -44.48 -6.74 -9.47
CA THR A 496 -43.38 -5.82 -9.11
C THR A 496 -42.71 -5.23 -10.36
N VAL A 497 -42.46 -6.05 -11.39
CA VAL A 497 -41.95 -5.58 -12.69
C VAL A 497 -42.95 -4.62 -13.33
N ARG A 498 -44.25 -4.93 -13.33
CA ARG A 498 -45.32 -4.08 -13.88
C ARG A 498 -45.35 -2.70 -13.24
N ALA A 499 -45.48 -2.63 -11.90
CA ALA A 499 -45.49 -1.37 -11.17
C ALA A 499 -44.22 -0.54 -11.40
N THR A 500 -43.05 -1.19 -11.47
CA THR A 500 -41.77 -0.52 -11.71
C THR A 500 -41.65 0.02 -13.14
N LEU A 501 -42.12 -0.74 -14.15
CA LEU A 501 -42.15 -0.30 -15.54
C LEU A 501 -43.14 0.84 -15.75
N ALA A 502 -44.37 0.73 -15.23
CA ALA A 502 -45.38 1.78 -15.32
C ALA A 502 -44.88 3.10 -14.70
N SER A 503 -44.25 3.04 -13.52
CA SER A 503 -43.62 4.20 -12.88
C SER A 503 -42.47 4.79 -13.72
N SER A 504 -41.62 3.92 -14.28
CA SER A 504 -40.46 4.32 -15.09
C SER A 504 -40.87 4.97 -16.41
N LEU A 505 -41.88 4.41 -17.09
CA LEU A 505 -42.42 4.94 -18.35
C LEU A 505 -43.21 6.24 -18.11
N LYS A 506 -43.97 6.35 -17.02
CA LYS A 506 -44.65 7.60 -16.62
C LYS A 506 -43.65 8.74 -16.35
N LYS A 507 -42.55 8.46 -15.64
CA LYS A 507 -41.43 9.41 -15.46
C LYS A 507 -40.78 9.80 -16.80
N LEU A 508 -40.58 8.84 -17.70
CA LEU A 508 -40.01 9.08 -19.02
C LEU A 508 -40.93 9.94 -19.89
N ALA A 509 -42.23 9.66 -19.94
CA ALA A 509 -43.25 10.42 -20.66
C ALA A 509 -43.35 11.88 -20.17
N VAL A 510 -43.30 12.11 -18.86
CA VAL A 510 -43.18 13.48 -18.28
C VAL A 510 -41.90 14.17 -18.75
N SER A 511 -40.77 13.48 -18.74
CA SER A 511 -39.49 14.05 -19.18
C SER A 511 -39.50 14.36 -20.68
N MET A 512 -40.11 13.50 -21.51
CA MET A 512 -40.33 13.70 -22.94
C MET A 512 -41.26 14.90 -23.21
N LYS A 513 -42.38 15.02 -22.50
CA LYS A 513 -43.31 16.17 -22.62
C LYS A 513 -42.62 17.47 -22.25
N ARG A 514 -41.89 17.52 -21.12
CA ARG A 514 -41.14 18.68 -20.65
C ARG A 514 -40.08 19.16 -21.66
N ASN A 515 -39.45 18.23 -22.39
CA ASN A 515 -38.38 18.55 -23.36
C ASN A 515 -38.88 18.65 -24.81
N GLY A 516 -40.18 18.52 -25.08
CA GLY A 516 -40.74 18.61 -26.44
C GLY A 516 -40.45 17.39 -27.33
N PHE A 517 -40.10 16.24 -26.75
CA PHE A 517 -39.75 15.00 -27.46
C PHE A 517 -40.74 13.86 -27.17
N LEU A 518 -42.03 14.16 -27.08
CA LEU A 518 -43.09 13.15 -27.21
C LEU A 518 -43.14 12.63 -28.67
N PRO A 519 -43.81 11.48 -28.92
CA PRO A 519 -44.18 11.07 -30.27
C PRO A 519 -44.97 12.17 -31.00
N PRO A 520 -44.91 12.25 -32.34
CA PRO A 520 -45.74 13.16 -33.13
C PRO A 520 -47.23 12.89 -32.92
N GLU A 521 -48.08 13.88 -33.19
CA GLU A 521 -49.54 13.70 -33.17
C GLU A 521 -50.06 12.98 -34.42
N GLU A 522 -49.34 13.10 -35.53
CA GLU A 522 -49.59 12.33 -36.74
C GLU A 522 -49.02 10.89 -36.62
N PRO A 523 -49.81 9.85 -36.91
CA PRO A 523 -49.35 8.46 -36.88
C PRO A 523 -48.19 8.19 -37.86
N PHE A 524 -47.00 7.88 -37.34
CA PHE A 524 -45.86 7.50 -38.17
C PHE A 524 -46.02 6.09 -38.77
N LEU A 525 -45.47 5.91 -39.99
CA LEU A 525 -45.75 4.75 -40.85
C LEU A 525 -45.29 3.41 -40.25
N PRO A 526 -46.20 2.44 -40.03
CA PRO A 526 -45.88 1.09 -39.53
C PRO A 526 -44.81 0.31 -40.32
N GLN A 527 -44.60 0.64 -41.60
CA GLN A 527 -43.62 -0.03 -42.47
C GLN A 527 -42.16 0.28 -42.12
N ILE A 528 -41.92 1.36 -41.37
CA ILE A 528 -40.56 1.85 -41.00
C ILE A 528 -40.10 1.20 -39.68
N VAL A 529 -40.99 0.46 -39.00
CA VAL A 529 -40.86 0.09 -37.58
C VAL A 529 -40.71 -1.42 -37.42
N ASP A 530 -39.75 -1.84 -36.58
CA ASP A 530 -39.63 -3.22 -36.10
C ASP A 530 -40.87 -3.58 -35.26
N ARG A 531 -41.78 -4.32 -35.90
CA ARG A 531 -43.03 -4.85 -35.34
C ARG A 531 -42.86 -6.12 -34.48
N SER A 532 -41.65 -6.66 -34.34
CA SER A 532 -41.43 -7.89 -33.56
C SER A 532 -41.68 -7.66 -32.07
N ILE A 533 -42.23 -8.68 -31.41
CA ILE A 533 -42.50 -8.72 -29.97
C ILE A 533 -41.62 -9.79 -29.32
N TRP A 534 -41.61 -10.99 -29.90
CA TRP A 534 -40.73 -12.08 -29.52
C TRP A 534 -39.49 -12.07 -30.42
N LEU A 535 -38.30 -12.17 -29.82
CA LEU A 535 -37.07 -12.47 -30.54
C LEU A 535 -36.93 -13.98 -30.76
N GLU A 536 -36.35 -14.37 -31.88
CA GLU A 536 -36.03 -15.76 -32.18
C GLU A 536 -34.82 -16.23 -31.36
N TYR A 537 -34.91 -17.42 -30.80
CA TYR A 537 -33.83 -18.07 -30.04
C TYR A 537 -33.80 -19.58 -30.33
N PRO A 538 -32.63 -20.20 -30.45
CA PRO A 538 -32.50 -21.63 -30.70
C PRO A 538 -33.04 -22.48 -29.53
N SER A 539 -33.54 -23.68 -29.85
CA SER A 539 -34.05 -24.65 -28.88
C SER A 539 -32.91 -25.29 -28.07
N LEU A 540 -32.68 -24.79 -26.85
CA LEU A 540 -31.64 -25.33 -25.95
C LEU A 540 -32.17 -26.39 -24.98
N SER A 541 -31.34 -27.40 -24.70
CA SER A 541 -31.60 -28.42 -23.67
C SER A 541 -31.57 -27.82 -22.26
N GLN A 542 -32.16 -28.52 -21.28
CA GLN A 542 -32.20 -28.04 -19.90
C GLN A 542 -30.79 -27.96 -19.27
N ASP A 543 -29.88 -28.86 -19.64
CA ASP A 543 -28.46 -28.77 -19.26
C ASP A 543 -27.82 -27.47 -19.74
N ILE A 544 -27.99 -27.12 -21.02
CA ILE A 544 -27.43 -25.89 -21.58
C ILE A 544 -28.05 -24.66 -20.91
N LYS A 545 -29.36 -24.66 -20.62
CA LYS A 545 -29.99 -23.59 -19.83
C LYS A 545 -29.38 -23.47 -18.43
N SER A 546 -29.17 -24.57 -17.72
CA SER A 546 -28.54 -24.55 -16.38
C SER A 546 -27.11 -23.99 -16.42
N LEU A 547 -26.38 -24.26 -17.49
CA LEU A 547 -25.03 -23.75 -17.74
C LEU A 547 -25.04 -22.23 -18.03
N LEU A 548 -26.01 -21.77 -18.83
CA LEU A 548 -26.25 -20.35 -19.14
C LEU A 548 -26.87 -19.55 -17.98
N TRP A 549 -27.25 -20.22 -16.90
CA TRP A 549 -27.61 -19.63 -15.60
C TRP A 549 -26.44 -19.67 -14.60
N GLY A 550 -25.26 -20.17 -15.01
CA GLY A 550 -24.05 -20.22 -14.18
C GLY A 550 -23.93 -21.43 -13.25
N SER A 551 -24.82 -22.44 -13.35
CA SER A 551 -24.71 -23.65 -12.53
C SER A 551 -23.55 -24.54 -13.00
N SER A 552 -22.67 -24.91 -12.06
CA SER A 552 -21.58 -25.85 -12.29
C SER A 552 -22.01 -27.32 -12.28
N SER A 553 -23.19 -27.63 -11.74
CA SER A 553 -23.56 -28.99 -11.32
C SER A 553 -24.89 -29.47 -11.93
N ALA A 554 -24.83 -30.53 -12.75
CA ALA A 554 -26.04 -31.23 -13.23
C ALA A 554 -26.72 -32.08 -12.14
N LEU A 555 -25.94 -32.58 -11.18
CA LEU A 555 -26.36 -33.59 -10.22
C LEU A 555 -27.05 -33.00 -8.97
N SER A 556 -27.01 -31.68 -8.77
CA SER A 556 -27.62 -31.00 -7.62
C SER A 556 -29.11 -30.70 -7.81
N GLN A 557 -29.90 -31.67 -8.28
CA GLN A 557 -31.35 -31.54 -8.45
C GLN A 557 -32.12 -31.30 -7.14
N SER A 558 -31.47 -31.46 -5.98
CA SER A 558 -32.07 -31.32 -4.64
C SER A 558 -32.14 -29.89 -4.10
N GLN A 559 -31.51 -28.90 -4.75
CA GLN A 559 -31.67 -27.48 -4.42
C GLN A 559 -31.88 -26.70 -5.70
N ALA A 560 -33.06 -26.12 -5.86
CA ALA A 560 -33.32 -25.18 -6.93
C ALA A 560 -32.47 -23.92 -6.70
N THR A 561 -31.38 -23.79 -7.46
CA THR A 561 -30.74 -22.50 -7.71
C THR A 561 -31.71 -21.68 -8.55
N SER A 562 -32.64 -20.98 -7.87
CA SER A 562 -33.53 -20.02 -8.52
C SER A 562 -32.71 -19.08 -9.39
N GLY A 563 -33.13 -18.91 -10.65
CA GLY A 563 -32.48 -17.96 -11.56
C GLY A 563 -32.50 -16.54 -10.99
N MET A 564 -31.70 -15.65 -11.57
CA MET A 564 -31.77 -14.23 -11.22
C MET A 564 -33.17 -13.71 -11.50
N THR A 565 -33.71 -12.92 -10.57
CA THR A 565 -35.00 -12.26 -10.79
C THR A 565 -35.00 -11.42 -12.07
N ILE A 566 -36.17 -11.16 -12.64
CA ILE A 566 -36.37 -10.37 -13.85
C ILE A 566 -35.68 -8.99 -13.71
N LEU A 567 -35.73 -8.38 -12.53
CA LEU A 567 -35.08 -7.09 -12.23
C LEU A 567 -33.58 -7.19 -11.89
N GLU A 568 -33.06 -8.32 -11.38
CA GLU A 568 -31.62 -8.54 -11.24
C GLU A 568 -30.94 -8.82 -12.58
N SER A 569 -31.62 -9.55 -13.47
CA SER A 569 -31.09 -9.95 -14.78
C SER A 569 -31.22 -8.83 -15.82
N LEU A 570 -32.25 -7.99 -15.73
CA LEU A 570 -32.45 -6.81 -16.60
C LEU A 570 -32.66 -5.52 -15.77
N PRO A 571 -31.63 -5.03 -15.05
CA PRO A 571 -31.77 -3.91 -14.11
C PRO A 571 -32.15 -2.59 -14.79
N LEU A 572 -33.21 -1.94 -14.27
CA LEU A 572 -33.69 -0.63 -14.74
C LEU A 572 -32.80 0.54 -14.31
N GLY A 573 -32.08 0.41 -13.20
CA GLY A 573 -31.22 1.42 -12.59
C GLY A 573 -30.56 0.90 -11.32
N ASP A 574 -30.23 1.79 -10.38
CA ASP A 574 -29.81 1.38 -9.03
C ASP A 574 -30.96 0.75 -8.24
N SER A 575 -30.63 -0.14 -7.32
CA SER A 575 -31.56 -0.78 -6.38
C SER A 575 -31.03 -0.69 -4.94
N ALA A 576 -31.86 -1.09 -3.97
CA ALA A 576 -31.44 -1.20 -2.57
C ALA A 576 -30.32 -2.22 -2.30
N THR A 577 -30.02 -3.11 -3.27
CA THR A 577 -29.01 -4.18 -3.12
C THR A 577 -27.89 -4.11 -4.17
N THR A 578 -28.05 -3.35 -5.26
CA THR A 578 -27.08 -3.26 -6.37
C THR A 578 -27.00 -1.85 -6.95
N PHE A 579 -25.78 -1.40 -7.26
CA PHE A 579 -25.57 -0.23 -8.13
C PHE A 579 -25.48 -0.69 -9.60
N CYS A 580 -26.07 0.08 -10.51
CA CYS A 580 -26.00 -0.11 -11.96
C CYS A 580 -25.20 1.04 -12.60
N PHE A 581 -24.23 0.69 -13.45
CA PHE A 581 -23.30 1.64 -14.07
C PHE A 581 -23.56 1.84 -15.57
N ALA A 582 -23.76 0.74 -16.29
CA ALA A 582 -23.95 0.75 -17.74
C ALA A 582 -24.76 -0.47 -18.19
N ARG A 583 -25.31 -0.39 -19.40
CA ARG A 583 -25.97 -1.50 -20.11
C ARG A 583 -25.65 -1.40 -21.59
N PHE A 584 -25.41 -2.53 -22.22
CA PHE A 584 -25.09 -2.63 -23.65
C PHE A 584 -25.90 -3.76 -24.29
N GLN A 585 -26.33 -3.58 -25.53
CA GLN A 585 -26.79 -4.68 -26.37
C GLN A 585 -25.55 -5.42 -26.90
N VAL A 586 -25.58 -6.75 -26.82
CA VAL A 586 -24.45 -7.61 -27.21
C VAL A 586 -24.96 -8.85 -27.94
N ASP A 587 -24.19 -9.26 -28.94
CA ASP A 587 -24.44 -10.46 -29.73
C ASP A 587 -23.65 -11.62 -29.10
N VAL A 588 -24.34 -12.58 -28.49
CA VAL A 588 -23.67 -13.71 -27.82
C VAL A 588 -23.73 -14.94 -28.69
N TYR A 589 -22.59 -15.62 -28.84
CA TYR A 589 -22.47 -16.87 -29.58
C TYR A 589 -22.02 -17.99 -28.63
N LEU A 590 -22.85 -19.02 -28.45
CA LEU A 590 -22.48 -20.23 -27.73
C LEU A 590 -21.84 -21.24 -28.69
N MET A 591 -20.69 -21.81 -28.31
CA MET A 591 -19.96 -22.82 -29.08
C MET A 591 -19.28 -23.86 -28.18
N GLU A 592 -18.99 -25.03 -28.73
CA GLU A 592 -18.23 -26.10 -28.06
C GLU A 592 -16.72 -25.94 -28.31
N GLN A 593 -15.91 -26.19 -27.29
CA GLN A 593 -14.47 -25.94 -27.27
C GLN A 593 -13.72 -27.01 -28.08
N GLY A 594 -13.45 -26.71 -29.35
CA GLY A 594 -12.89 -27.66 -30.32
C GLY A 594 -13.91 -28.15 -31.35
N GLY A 595 -15.18 -27.74 -31.23
CA GLY A 595 -16.19 -27.93 -32.26
C GLY A 595 -15.91 -27.11 -33.52
N ARG A 596 -16.53 -27.50 -34.64
CA ARG A 596 -16.45 -26.74 -35.90
C ARG A 596 -17.19 -25.40 -35.74
N GLU A 597 -16.66 -24.32 -36.33
CA GLU A 597 -17.26 -22.98 -36.24
C GLU A 597 -18.73 -22.92 -36.70
N SER A 598 -19.14 -23.86 -37.55
CA SER A 598 -20.50 -24.04 -38.07
C SER A 598 -21.59 -24.29 -37.01
N GLN A 599 -21.23 -24.55 -35.74
CA GLN A 599 -22.18 -24.85 -34.65
C GLN A 599 -22.39 -23.67 -33.67
N ARG A 600 -22.02 -22.45 -34.05
CA ARG A 600 -22.27 -21.23 -33.25
C ARG A 600 -23.77 -20.94 -33.11
N LEU A 601 -24.29 -21.03 -31.88
CA LEU A 601 -25.68 -20.69 -31.56
C LEU A 601 -25.79 -19.21 -31.17
N TYR A 602 -26.51 -18.42 -31.97
CA TYR A 602 -26.73 -17.00 -31.75
C TYR A 602 -27.79 -16.74 -30.66
N LEU A 603 -27.48 -15.81 -29.76
CA LEU A 603 -28.26 -15.47 -28.57
C LEU A 603 -28.22 -13.94 -28.32
N PRO A 604 -29.15 -13.14 -28.86
CA PRO A 604 -29.18 -11.70 -28.61
C PRO A 604 -29.46 -11.41 -27.12
N CYS A 605 -28.58 -10.63 -26.48
CA CYS A 605 -28.62 -10.35 -25.05
C CYS A 605 -28.39 -8.87 -24.71
N PHE A 606 -28.81 -8.47 -23.50
CA PHE A 606 -28.23 -7.32 -22.81
C PHE A 606 -27.09 -7.77 -21.91
N LEU A 607 -26.02 -6.98 -21.84
CA LEU A 607 -24.99 -7.02 -20.81
C LEU A 607 -25.18 -5.81 -19.89
N SER A 608 -25.48 -6.05 -18.61
CA SER A 608 -25.60 -5.02 -17.58
C SER A 608 -24.39 -5.04 -16.65
N THR A 609 -23.82 -3.87 -16.36
CA THR A 609 -22.66 -3.71 -15.46
C THR A 609 -23.13 -3.23 -14.11
N VAL A 610 -22.95 -4.06 -13.07
CA VAL A 610 -23.48 -3.83 -11.72
C VAL A 610 -22.42 -4.05 -10.62
N ARG A 611 -22.67 -3.53 -9.42
CA ARG A 611 -21.92 -3.89 -8.19
C ARG A 611 -22.90 -4.12 -7.04
N PRO A 612 -22.91 -5.29 -6.38
CA PRO A 612 -23.71 -5.50 -5.17
C PRO A 612 -23.28 -4.58 -4.04
N GLN A 613 -24.22 -4.01 -3.28
CA GLN A 613 -23.90 -3.21 -2.08
C GLN A 613 -23.32 -4.06 -0.92
N THR A 614 -23.29 -5.39 -1.09
CA THR A 614 -22.72 -6.38 -0.18
C THR A 614 -21.29 -6.81 -0.56
N GLN A 615 -20.79 -6.46 -1.74
CA GLN A 615 -19.49 -6.93 -2.26
C GLN A 615 -18.72 -5.78 -2.93
N SER A 616 -17.40 -5.72 -2.73
CA SER A 616 -16.58 -4.65 -3.29
C SER A 616 -16.31 -4.80 -4.79
N ASP A 617 -16.38 -6.03 -5.35
CA ASP A 617 -16.16 -6.32 -6.76
C ASP A 617 -17.35 -5.95 -7.67
N MET A 618 -17.05 -5.69 -8.94
CA MET A 618 -18.02 -5.49 -10.01
C MET A 618 -18.50 -6.85 -10.56
N ALA A 619 -19.67 -6.87 -11.20
CA ALA A 619 -20.17 -8.01 -11.94
C ALA A 619 -20.76 -7.58 -13.29
N PHE A 620 -20.62 -8.44 -14.30
CA PHE A 620 -21.39 -8.35 -15.54
C PHE A 620 -22.53 -9.36 -15.52
N VAL A 621 -23.71 -8.94 -15.94
CA VAL A 621 -24.91 -9.77 -16.01
C VAL A 621 -25.39 -9.82 -17.45
N LEU A 622 -25.34 -11.02 -18.05
CA LEU A 622 -25.82 -11.31 -19.39
C LEU A 622 -27.22 -11.90 -19.32
N ALA A 623 -28.16 -11.30 -20.06
CA ALA A 623 -29.57 -11.66 -20.02
C ALA A 623 -30.22 -11.64 -21.40
N SER A 624 -30.94 -12.72 -21.75
CA SER A 624 -31.79 -12.79 -22.96
C SER A 624 -33.24 -12.38 -22.66
N GLN A 625 -33.99 -11.99 -23.69
CA GLN A 625 -35.41 -11.63 -23.59
C GLN A 625 -36.26 -12.80 -23.06
N ASN A 626 -36.00 -14.02 -23.54
CA ASN A 626 -36.71 -15.24 -23.15
C ASN A 626 -36.19 -15.92 -21.87
N GLY A 627 -35.24 -15.32 -21.15
CA GLY A 627 -34.71 -15.85 -19.89
C GLY A 627 -33.84 -17.11 -20.00
N VAL A 628 -33.52 -17.57 -21.21
CA VAL A 628 -32.61 -18.70 -21.45
C VAL A 628 -31.17 -18.38 -21.07
N VAL A 629 -30.71 -17.14 -21.26
CA VAL A 629 -29.43 -16.63 -20.75
C VAL A 629 -29.68 -15.81 -19.50
N GLN A 630 -29.02 -16.16 -18.40
CA GLN A 630 -29.00 -15.43 -17.12
C GLN A 630 -27.64 -15.62 -16.45
N LEU A 631 -26.56 -15.23 -17.12
CA LEU A 631 -25.20 -15.52 -16.66
C LEU A 631 -24.62 -14.32 -15.89
N ARG A 632 -24.09 -14.57 -14.69
CA ARG A 632 -23.37 -13.58 -13.89
C ARG A 632 -21.86 -13.89 -13.93
N ILE A 633 -21.06 -12.92 -14.32
CA ILE A 633 -19.60 -12.97 -14.34
C ILE A 633 -19.10 -12.04 -13.22
N SER A 634 -18.32 -12.56 -12.27
CA SER A 634 -17.85 -11.81 -11.08
C SER A 634 -16.71 -12.55 -10.38
N GLY A 635 -16.02 -11.96 -9.40
CA GLY A 635 -15.02 -12.68 -8.60
C GLY A 635 -15.56 -13.85 -7.75
N ASN A 636 -16.87 -14.09 -7.70
CA ASN A 636 -17.49 -15.11 -6.85
C ASN A 636 -17.71 -16.45 -7.58
N LYS A 637 -16.85 -17.44 -7.31
CA LYS A 637 -16.91 -18.82 -7.87
C LYS A 637 -18.21 -19.58 -7.62
N ASN A 638 -19.05 -19.13 -6.68
CA ASN A 638 -20.35 -19.75 -6.39
C ASN A 638 -21.53 -19.11 -7.16
N ALA A 639 -21.29 -18.05 -7.94
CA ALA A 639 -22.35 -17.27 -8.61
C ALA A 639 -22.31 -17.35 -10.16
N GLY A 640 -21.36 -18.09 -10.72
CA GLY A 640 -21.12 -18.21 -12.16
C GLY A 640 -19.62 -18.20 -12.49
N PRO A 641 -19.24 -18.02 -13.77
CA PRO A 641 -17.85 -17.90 -14.20
C PRO A 641 -17.14 -16.71 -13.55
N VAL A 642 -15.84 -16.87 -13.33
CA VAL A 642 -15.00 -15.82 -12.74
C VAL A 642 -14.19 -15.08 -13.78
N TRP A 643 -13.56 -13.97 -13.37
CA TRP A 643 -12.65 -13.20 -14.22
C TRP A 643 -11.46 -14.01 -14.76
N GLU A 644 -11.11 -15.13 -14.12
CA GLU A 644 -10.10 -16.10 -14.61
C GLU A 644 -10.56 -16.88 -15.87
N ASP A 645 -11.88 -17.00 -16.07
CA ASP A 645 -12.52 -17.67 -17.21
C ASP A 645 -12.67 -16.75 -18.44
N VAL A 646 -12.41 -15.44 -18.28
CA VAL A 646 -12.66 -14.40 -19.29
C VAL A 646 -11.39 -14.08 -20.08
N ARG A 647 -11.50 -13.98 -21.41
CA ARG A 647 -10.40 -13.57 -22.30
C ARG A 647 -10.84 -12.44 -23.24
N TRP A 648 -10.20 -11.29 -23.11
CA TRP A 648 -10.49 -10.09 -23.90
C TRP A 648 -9.80 -10.12 -25.27
N ARG A 649 -10.54 -9.86 -26.36
CA ARG A 649 -10.04 -9.84 -27.75
C ARG A 649 -10.26 -8.46 -28.38
N SER A 650 -9.25 -7.60 -28.30
CA SER A 650 -9.36 -6.21 -28.77
C SER A 650 -9.48 -6.07 -30.29
N GLU A 651 -8.95 -7.02 -31.06
CA GLU A 651 -9.03 -7.04 -32.53
C GLU A 651 -10.47 -7.13 -33.04
N ASN A 652 -11.28 -7.96 -32.40
CA ASN A 652 -12.66 -8.25 -32.80
C ASN A 652 -13.71 -7.55 -31.90
N TYR A 653 -13.30 -6.69 -30.96
CA TYR A 653 -14.17 -6.04 -29.97
C TYR A 653 -15.06 -7.01 -29.18
N ASN A 654 -14.56 -8.21 -28.85
CA ASN A 654 -15.31 -9.23 -28.14
C ASN A 654 -14.52 -9.84 -26.97
N PHE A 655 -15.20 -10.62 -26.14
CA PHE A 655 -14.53 -11.41 -25.11
C PHE A 655 -15.10 -12.83 -25.04
N GLU A 656 -14.20 -13.79 -24.86
CA GLU A 656 -14.54 -15.20 -24.60
C GLU A 656 -14.83 -15.35 -23.11
N VAL A 657 -15.85 -16.13 -22.76
CA VAL A 657 -16.12 -16.62 -21.40
C VAL A 657 -16.14 -18.14 -21.49
N LYS A 658 -15.22 -18.80 -20.79
CA LYS A 658 -15.26 -20.26 -20.66
C LYS A 658 -16.41 -20.66 -19.74
N LEU A 659 -17.05 -21.78 -20.08
CA LEU A 659 -18.07 -22.42 -19.27
C LEU A 659 -17.65 -23.86 -18.91
N PRO A 660 -18.22 -24.45 -17.85
CA PRO A 660 -18.07 -25.88 -17.56
C PRO A 660 -18.43 -26.78 -18.76
N ARG A 661 -17.94 -28.02 -18.72
CA ARG A 661 -18.18 -29.07 -19.75
C ARG A 661 -17.66 -28.73 -21.15
N GLY A 662 -16.71 -27.80 -21.29
CA GLY A 662 -16.08 -27.48 -22.57
C GLY A 662 -16.92 -26.58 -23.48
N PHE A 663 -17.82 -25.77 -22.92
CA PHE A 663 -18.51 -24.73 -23.69
C PHE A 663 -17.80 -23.37 -23.58
N MET A 664 -18.04 -22.50 -24.56
CA MET A 664 -17.54 -21.13 -24.58
C MET A 664 -18.64 -20.19 -25.09
N LEU A 665 -18.76 -19.03 -24.45
CA LEU A 665 -19.51 -17.90 -24.99
C LEU A 665 -18.55 -16.89 -25.59
N VAL A 666 -18.81 -16.44 -26.82
CA VAL A 666 -18.17 -15.25 -27.39
C VAL A 666 -19.19 -14.11 -27.30
N VAL A 667 -18.86 -13.08 -26.52
CA VAL A 667 -19.72 -11.89 -26.33
C VAL A 667 -19.22 -10.79 -27.24
N GLN A 668 -19.88 -10.62 -28.37
CA GLN A 668 -19.57 -9.61 -29.38
C GLN A 668 -20.20 -8.27 -29.02
N CYS A 669 -19.36 -7.23 -28.93
CA CYS A 669 -19.75 -5.88 -28.54
C CYS A 669 -19.51 -4.89 -29.69
N THR A 670 -20.12 -3.69 -29.57
CA THR A 670 -19.66 -2.52 -30.33
C THR A 670 -18.32 -2.02 -29.78
N GLN A 671 -17.51 -1.33 -30.60
CA GLN A 671 -16.22 -0.77 -30.19
C GLN A 671 -16.31 0.10 -28.93
N GLN A 672 -17.36 0.93 -28.82
CA GLN A 672 -17.61 1.77 -27.64
C GLN A 672 -17.98 0.94 -26.41
N ALA A 673 -18.84 -0.08 -26.55
CA ALA A 673 -19.22 -0.95 -25.45
C ALA A 673 -18.01 -1.76 -24.95
N TYR A 674 -17.25 -2.38 -25.85
CA TYR A 674 -16.04 -3.13 -25.54
C TYR A 674 -15.02 -2.28 -24.76
N THR A 675 -14.70 -1.08 -25.25
CA THR A 675 -13.75 -0.17 -24.61
C THR A 675 -14.23 0.27 -23.22
N THR A 676 -15.54 0.52 -23.07
CA THR A 676 -16.15 0.91 -21.78
C THR A 676 -16.13 -0.23 -20.76
N LEU A 677 -16.52 -1.44 -21.17
CA LEU A 677 -16.55 -2.63 -20.32
C LEU A 677 -15.14 -3.03 -19.87
N ARG A 678 -14.19 -3.02 -20.80
CA ARG A 678 -12.79 -3.35 -20.51
C ARG A 678 -12.18 -2.36 -19.51
N SER A 679 -12.35 -1.06 -19.75
CA SER A 679 -11.83 -0.03 -18.83
C SER A 679 -12.51 -0.03 -17.46
N MET A 680 -13.80 -0.35 -17.36
CA MET A 680 -14.48 -0.55 -16.07
C MET A 680 -13.89 -1.75 -15.29
N TYR A 681 -13.65 -2.89 -15.96
CA TYR A 681 -13.02 -4.06 -15.36
C TYR A 681 -11.57 -3.78 -14.94
N GLU A 682 -10.74 -3.25 -15.84
CA GLU A 682 -9.33 -2.94 -15.58
C GLU A 682 -9.17 -1.91 -14.46
N PHE A 683 -10.04 -0.89 -14.39
CA PHE A 683 -10.07 0.07 -13.28
C PHE A 683 -10.45 -0.60 -11.96
N SER A 684 -11.49 -1.45 -11.94
CA SER A 684 -11.91 -2.19 -10.73
C SER A 684 -10.77 -3.08 -10.20
N ALA A 685 -10.11 -3.82 -11.09
CA ALA A 685 -8.96 -4.65 -10.74
C ALA A 685 -7.75 -3.81 -10.28
N LYS A 686 -7.43 -2.67 -10.92
CA LYS A 686 -6.34 -1.76 -10.54
C LYS A 686 -6.59 -1.10 -9.17
N VAL A 687 -7.84 -0.80 -8.83
CA VAL A 687 -8.23 -0.30 -7.49
C VAL A 687 -8.12 -1.41 -6.43
N HIS A 688 -8.74 -2.57 -6.64
CA HIS A 688 -8.76 -3.64 -5.63
C HIS A 688 -7.40 -4.30 -5.39
N SER A 689 -6.56 -4.42 -6.41
CA SER A 689 -5.18 -4.91 -6.25
C SER A 689 -4.31 -4.02 -5.36
N SER A 690 -4.69 -2.74 -5.13
CA SER A 690 -3.97 -1.87 -4.19
C SER A 690 -4.10 -2.30 -2.71
N LEU A 691 -5.13 -3.08 -2.36
CA LEU A 691 -5.35 -3.65 -1.02
C LEU A 691 -4.56 -4.95 -0.76
N TYR A 692 -3.66 -5.33 -1.68
CA TYR A 692 -2.77 -6.48 -1.55
C TYR A 692 -1.30 -6.04 -1.53
N PRO A 693 -0.39 -6.83 -0.91
CA PRO A 693 1.03 -6.50 -0.84
C PRO A 693 1.72 -6.64 -2.20
N ARG A 694 2.72 -5.79 -2.44
CA ARG A 694 3.69 -5.89 -3.54
C ARG A 694 4.86 -6.83 -3.18
N GLN A 695 5.78 -7.03 -4.11
CA GLN A 695 6.95 -7.92 -3.93
C GLN A 695 7.88 -7.51 -2.79
N ASP A 696 7.94 -6.20 -2.48
CA ASP A 696 8.75 -5.58 -1.43
C ASP A 696 7.93 -5.23 -0.16
N GLU A 697 6.76 -5.85 0.05
CA GLU A 697 5.79 -5.41 1.06
C GLU A 697 5.21 -6.55 1.91
N ALA A 698 5.02 -6.26 3.21
CA ALA A 698 4.28 -7.10 4.15
C ALA A 698 3.03 -6.37 4.64
N CYS A 699 1.85 -7.00 4.58
CA CYS A 699 0.62 -6.42 5.13
C CYS A 699 0.57 -6.60 6.65
N ILE A 700 0.63 -5.50 7.41
CA ILE A 700 0.74 -5.51 8.88
C ILE A 700 -0.55 -5.08 9.60
N PHE A 701 -1.48 -4.42 8.89
CA PHE A 701 -2.82 -4.09 9.39
C PHE A 701 -3.83 -4.01 8.24
N ARG A 702 -5.04 -4.53 8.44
CA ARG A 702 -6.21 -4.34 7.57
C ARG A 702 -7.46 -4.21 8.44
N SER A 703 -8.34 -3.25 8.14
CA SER A 703 -9.63 -3.05 8.81
C SER A 703 -10.63 -2.34 7.89
N THR A 704 -11.86 -2.11 8.36
CA THR A 704 -12.90 -1.33 7.71
C THR A 704 -13.19 -0.07 8.54
N LEU A 705 -12.96 1.10 7.95
CA LEU A 705 -13.18 2.40 8.59
C LEU A 705 -14.67 2.73 8.68
N ARG A 706 -15.12 3.30 9.81
CA ARG A 706 -16.47 3.88 9.92
C ARG A 706 -16.67 4.99 8.89
N ALA A 707 -15.66 5.85 8.76
CA ALA A 707 -15.61 6.92 7.79
C ALA A 707 -14.15 7.24 7.38
N PHE A 708 -13.99 7.73 6.16
CA PHE A 708 -12.72 8.19 5.61
C PHE A 708 -12.90 9.49 4.83
N GLN A 709 -11.97 10.43 5.01
CA GLN A 709 -11.90 11.70 4.28
C GLN A 709 -10.49 11.87 3.69
N TYR A 710 -10.43 12.29 2.43
CA TYR A 710 -9.18 12.51 1.69
C TYR A 710 -9.13 13.95 1.18
N PHE A 711 -8.21 14.74 1.73
CA PHE A 711 -8.00 16.14 1.38
C PHE A 711 -6.72 16.28 0.55
N ASP A 712 -6.86 16.56 -0.75
CA ASP A 712 -5.74 16.86 -1.66
C ASP A 712 -5.68 18.37 -1.94
N ASN A 713 -4.46 18.87 -2.21
CA ASN A 713 -4.26 20.25 -2.66
C ASN A 713 -4.44 20.42 -4.18
N ASP A 714 -4.39 19.34 -4.99
CA ASP A 714 -4.63 19.43 -6.44
C ASP A 714 -6.14 19.56 -6.76
N PRO A 715 -6.62 20.69 -7.32
CA PRO A 715 -8.04 20.87 -7.64
C PRO A 715 -8.55 19.94 -8.77
N GLN A 716 -7.66 19.36 -9.57
CA GLN A 716 -7.98 18.45 -10.67
C GLN A 716 -7.96 16.97 -10.25
N ALA A 717 -7.39 16.63 -9.08
CA ALA A 717 -7.26 15.25 -8.62
C ALA A 717 -8.60 14.62 -8.19
N ARG A 718 -9.34 14.07 -9.15
CA ARG A 718 -10.55 13.26 -8.91
C ARG A 718 -10.23 11.83 -8.42
N GLN A 719 -9.30 11.68 -7.48
CA GLN A 719 -8.88 10.36 -6.97
C GLN A 719 -9.83 9.76 -5.92
N PHE A 720 -10.54 10.61 -5.17
CA PHE A 720 -11.44 10.18 -4.10
C PHE A 720 -12.59 11.20 -3.89
N PRO A 721 -13.77 10.77 -3.38
CA PRO A 721 -14.78 11.71 -2.88
C PRO A 721 -14.23 12.68 -1.84
N LYS A 722 -14.66 13.95 -1.91
CA LYS A 722 -14.27 15.00 -0.93
C LYS A 722 -15.07 14.96 0.36
N GLU A 723 -16.14 14.18 0.39
CA GLU A 723 -17.04 14.02 1.52
C GLU A 723 -16.73 12.75 2.32
N SER A 724 -17.21 12.72 3.56
CA SER A 724 -16.97 11.63 4.52
C SER A 724 -17.53 10.30 4.02
N THR A 725 -16.67 9.43 3.49
CA THR A 725 -17.08 8.19 2.83
C THR A 725 -17.08 7.02 3.82
N PRO A 726 -18.21 6.30 4.01
CA PRO A 726 -18.33 5.29 5.06
C PRO A 726 -17.95 3.87 4.60
N ASN A 727 -17.56 3.02 5.55
CA ASN A 727 -17.23 1.60 5.34
C ASN A 727 -16.05 1.33 4.36
N CYS A 728 -15.09 2.25 4.27
CA CYS A 728 -13.91 2.07 3.41
C CYS A 728 -12.98 0.98 3.94
N GLU A 729 -12.46 0.13 3.06
CA GLU A 729 -11.40 -0.83 3.41
C GLU A 729 -10.04 -0.12 3.46
N ILE A 730 -9.27 -0.34 4.52
CA ILE A 730 -7.89 0.16 4.68
C ILE A 730 -6.92 -1.01 4.85
N ALA A 731 -5.75 -0.91 4.20
CA ALA A 731 -4.60 -1.77 4.46
C ALA A 731 -3.31 -0.93 4.64
N LEU A 732 -2.51 -1.29 5.66
CA LEU A 732 -1.16 -0.79 5.90
C LEU A 732 -0.15 -1.88 5.52
N PHE A 733 0.82 -1.49 4.71
CA PHE A 733 1.95 -2.34 4.31
C PHE A 733 3.25 -1.73 4.83
N GLU A 734 4.09 -2.55 5.44
CA GLU A 734 5.50 -2.21 5.66
C GLU A 734 6.29 -2.57 4.41
N ARG A 735 7.16 -1.66 3.96
CA ARG A 735 8.08 -1.90 2.85
C ARG A 735 9.39 -2.46 3.40
N LEU A 736 9.87 -3.55 2.82
CA LEU A 736 11.03 -4.30 3.28
C LEU A 736 12.02 -4.52 2.14
N PHE A 737 13.29 -4.20 2.39
CA PHE A 737 14.40 -4.50 1.49
C PHE A 737 15.27 -5.60 2.10
N ARG A 738 15.49 -6.69 1.38
CA ARG A 738 16.39 -7.77 1.79
C ARG A 738 17.74 -7.62 1.11
N GLU A 739 18.78 -7.50 1.89
CA GLU A 739 20.18 -7.50 1.44
C GLU A 739 20.79 -8.89 1.68
N GLY A 740 21.47 -9.45 0.67
CA GLY A 740 22.29 -10.64 0.85
C GLY A 740 23.73 -10.25 1.18
N ALA A 741 24.09 -10.27 2.47
CA ALA A 741 25.47 -10.04 2.91
C ALA A 741 26.21 -11.37 3.16
N ALA A 742 27.55 -11.33 3.17
CA ALA A 742 28.37 -12.52 3.44
C ALA A 742 28.21 -13.07 4.87
N THR A 743 27.74 -12.22 5.80
CA THR A 743 27.41 -12.55 7.19
C THR A 743 25.99 -13.11 7.37
N GLY A 744 25.14 -13.04 6.34
CA GLY A 744 23.74 -13.48 6.36
C GLY A 744 22.81 -12.55 5.58
N PRO A 745 21.56 -12.97 5.32
CA PRO A 745 20.54 -12.07 4.82
C PRO A 745 20.12 -11.07 5.90
N ARG A 746 20.05 -9.77 5.56
CA ARG A 746 19.57 -8.69 6.45
C ARG A 746 18.30 -8.06 5.88
N THR A 747 17.27 -7.83 6.70
CA THR A 747 16.04 -7.14 6.31
C THR A 747 16.00 -5.71 6.85
N TYR A 748 15.77 -4.76 5.95
CA TYR A 748 15.72 -3.32 6.24
C TYR A 748 14.34 -2.74 5.97
N HIS A 749 13.85 -1.92 6.91
CA HIS A 749 12.63 -1.13 6.73
C HIS A 749 12.82 -0.03 5.68
N ARG A 750 11.83 0.14 4.79
CA ARG A 750 11.83 1.12 3.69
C ARG A 750 10.61 2.05 3.69
N GLY A 751 9.99 2.23 4.86
CA GLY A 751 8.78 3.04 5.02
C GLY A 751 7.51 2.21 4.96
N TYR A 752 6.38 2.88 4.74
CA TYR A 752 5.06 2.25 4.71
C TYR A 752 4.26 2.66 3.47
N ARG A 753 3.25 1.87 3.14
CA ARG A 753 2.21 2.20 2.17
C ARG A 753 0.84 2.05 2.81
N ILE A 754 -0.03 3.05 2.67
CA ILE A 754 -1.42 3.02 3.12
C ILE A 754 -2.31 3.02 1.87
N ALA A 755 -3.08 1.95 1.67
CA ALA A 755 -4.12 1.89 0.67
C ALA A 755 -5.50 2.00 1.33
N VAL A 756 -6.39 2.81 0.75
CA VAL A 756 -7.79 2.92 1.17
C VAL A 756 -8.70 2.89 -0.05
N VAL A 757 -9.73 2.05 -0.04
CA VAL A 757 -10.71 1.87 -1.13
C VAL A 757 -12.14 2.11 -0.63
N THR A 758 -12.99 2.70 -1.47
CA THR A 758 -14.39 2.99 -1.11
C THR A 758 -15.19 1.73 -0.81
N GLY A 759 -16.01 1.79 0.24
CA GLY A 759 -16.84 0.67 0.69
C GLY A 759 -17.88 0.24 -0.36
N PRO A 760 -18.43 -0.99 -0.25
CA PRO A 760 -19.40 -1.52 -1.21
C PRO A 760 -20.72 -0.73 -1.24
N ARG A 761 -21.05 0.02 -0.18
CA ARG A 761 -22.20 0.94 -0.12
C ARG A 761 -21.99 2.28 -0.83
N THR A 762 -20.78 2.59 -1.29
CA THR A 762 -20.47 3.85 -1.99
C THR A 762 -20.47 3.61 -3.49
N LYS A 763 -21.43 4.17 -4.23
CA LYS A 763 -21.59 3.90 -5.68
C LYS A 763 -20.31 4.13 -6.48
N THR A 764 -19.60 5.23 -6.23
CA THR A 764 -18.30 5.51 -6.85
C THR A 764 -17.21 4.59 -6.30
N LEU A 765 -16.63 3.75 -7.16
CA LEU A 765 -15.40 3.03 -6.82
C LEU A 765 -14.22 4.01 -6.90
N SER A 766 -13.44 4.11 -5.84
CA SER A 766 -12.25 4.98 -5.78
C SER A 766 -11.23 4.39 -4.81
N GLY A 767 -9.96 4.65 -5.04
CA GLY A 767 -8.87 4.16 -4.21
C GLY A 767 -7.71 5.15 -4.15
N VAL A 768 -7.18 5.38 -2.95
CA VAL A 768 -5.97 6.19 -2.72
C VAL A 768 -4.87 5.32 -2.16
N ASN A 769 -3.63 5.63 -2.50
CA ASN A 769 -2.46 4.81 -2.18
C ASN A 769 -1.28 5.72 -1.82
N GLN A 770 -1.07 5.96 -0.53
CA GLN A 770 -0.10 6.92 -0.01
C GLN A 770 1.16 6.21 0.48
N SER A 771 2.33 6.77 0.18
CA SER A 771 3.64 6.19 0.54
C SER A 771 4.36 7.08 1.54
N TYR A 772 4.76 6.50 2.67
CA TYR A 772 5.49 7.17 3.75
C TYR A 772 6.96 6.77 3.69
N SER A 773 7.84 7.73 3.40
CA SER A 773 9.28 7.51 3.29
C SER A 773 9.95 7.63 4.66
N PRO A 774 10.99 6.83 4.98
CA PRO A 774 11.88 7.07 6.12
C PRO A 774 12.54 8.47 6.12
N GLN A 775 12.55 9.14 4.98
CA GLN A 775 13.17 10.47 4.77
C GLN A 775 12.22 11.64 5.03
N THR A 776 10.96 11.39 5.41
CA THR A 776 9.99 12.44 5.77
C THR A 776 9.31 12.14 7.10
N PRO A 777 9.11 13.13 7.98
CA PRO A 777 8.47 12.91 9.28
C PRO A 777 6.98 12.58 9.11
N ILE A 778 6.52 11.52 9.79
CA ILE A 778 5.11 11.15 9.82
C ILE A 778 4.37 12.13 10.73
N GLN A 779 3.67 13.10 10.12
CA GLN A 779 2.83 14.05 10.85
C GLN A 779 1.44 13.46 11.09
N PHE A 780 1.08 13.28 12.36
CA PHE A 780 -0.19 12.68 12.77
C PHE A 780 -0.94 13.54 13.80
N GLY A 781 -2.25 13.35 13.90
CA GLY A 781 -3.08 14.01 14.90
C GLY A 781 -4.21 13.10 15.37
N PHE A 782 -4.45 13.04 16.67
CA PHE A 782 -5.61 12.31 17.20
C PHE A 782 -6.83 13.21 17.21
N LEU A 783 -7.90 12.77 16.54
CA LEU A 783 -9.15 13.49 16.38
C LEU A 783 -10.31 12.63 16.89
N ARG A 784 -11.51 13.21 16.90
CA ARG A 784 -12.77 12.45 16.91
C ARG A 784 -13.68 12.91 15.78
N SER A 785 -14.52 12.01 15.27
CA SER A 785 -15.54 12.36 14.28
C SER A 785 -16.66 13.21 14.91
N GLU A 786 -17.53 13.78 14.08
CA GLU A 786 -18.76 14.44 14.54
C GLU A 786 -19.67 13.48 15.33
N ALA A 787 -19.61 12.17 15.04
CA ALA A 787 -20.27 11.10 15.78
C ALA A 787 -19.45 10.59 16.99
N ASN A 788 -18.40 11.31 17.40
CA ASN A 788 -17.51 10.99 18.52
C ASN A 788 -16.64 9.73 18.32
N ASP A 789 -16.54 9.21 17.09
CA ASP A 789 -15.69 8.04 16.76
C ASP A 789 -14.19 8.38 16.91
N PRO A 790 -13.35 7.42 17.31
CA PRO A 790 -11.90 7.63 17.41
C PRO A 790 -11.27 7.77 16.01
N ALA A 791 -10.59 8.91 15.76
CA ALA A 791 -10.04 9.23 14.45
C ALA A 791 -8.52 9.57 14.48
N LEU A 792 -7.88 9.40 13.33
CA LEU A 792 -6.46 9.69 13.08
C LEU A 792 -6.31 10.57 11.83
N SER A 793 -5.81 11.79 12.03
CA SER A 793 -5.26 12.69 11.01
C SER A 793 -3.88 12.16 10.60
N LEU A 794 -3.62 12.01 9.29
CA LEU A 794 -2.31 11.66 8.73
C LEU A 794 -2.04 12.50 7.47
N LYS A 795 -1.05 13.40 7.55
CA LYS A 795 -0.60 14.14 6.37
C LYS A 795 0.23 13.27 5.46
N PHE A 796 0.28 13.62 4.18
CA PHE A 796 1.11 12.98 3.17
C PHE A 796 1.74 14.03 2.25
N ASP A 797 2.95 13.72 1.75
CA ASP A 797 3.69 14.55 0.80
C ASP A 797 4.47 13.65 -0.16
N ASN A 798 3.88 13.42 -1.34
CA ASN A 798 4.46 12.62 -2.41
C ASN A 798 5.02 13.56 -3.52
N GLY A 799 5.40 14.80 -3.18
CA GLY A 799 5.83 15.81 -4.15
C GLY A 799 4.69 16.42 -4.98
N ARG A 800 4.07 15.63 -5.88
CA ARG A 800 2.93 16.05 -6.73
C ARG A 800 1.65 16.18 -5.90
N PHE A 801 1.36 15.19 -5.07
CA PHE A 801 0.20 15.16 -4.19
C PHE A 801 0.65 15.46 -2.76
N LYS A 802 -0.01 16.43 -2.12
CA LYS A 802 0.25 16.83 -0.74
C LYS A 802 -1.09 17.07 -0.07
N GLY A 803 -1.30 16.61 1.14
CA GLY A 803 -2.64 16.66 1.73
C GLY A 803 -2.77 16.04 3.11
N ASN A 804 -4.00 15.74 3.49
CA ASN A 804 -4.34 15.10 4.76
C ASN A 804 -5.38 13.98 4.58
N MET A 805 -5.24 12.92 5.36
CA MET A 805 -6.19 11.81 5.48
C MET A 805 -6.79 11.81 6.87
N VAL A 806 -8.12 11.68 6.99
CA VAL A 806 -8.78 11.45 8.28
C VAL A 806 -9.42 10.07 8.28
N LEU A 807 -8.88 9.20 9.13
CA LEU A 807 -9.25 7.79 9.30
C LEU A 807 -10.11 7.64 10.56
N SER A 808 -11.41 7.33 10.43
CA SER A 808 -12.30 7.10 11.59
C SER A 808 -12.53 5.60 11.80
N PHE A 809 -12.11 5.08 12.96
CA PHE A 809 -12.05 3.65 13.26
C PHE A 809 -13.31 3.12 13.93
N ALA A 810 -13.48 1.79 13.94
CA ALA A 810 -14.55 1.13 14.68
C ALA A 810 -14.43 1.36 16.20
N ASP A 811 -13.21 1.21 16.72
CA ASP A 811 -12.83 1.25 18.14
C ASP A 811 -11.52 2.00 18.37
N GLU A 812 -11.33 2.55 19.57
CA GLU A 812 -10.12 3.29 19.94
C GLU A 812 -8.86 2.38 19.96
N LYS A 813 -9.06 1.09 20.23
CA LYS A 813 -8.00 0.07 20.19
C LYS A 813 -7.45 -0.14 18.77
N GLU A 814 -8.29 -0.06 17.73
CA GLU A 814 -7.82 -0.17 16.35
C GLU A 814 -7.02 1.04 15.92
N ARG A 815 -7.51 2.26 16.22
CA ARG A 815 -6.78 3.52 16.02
C ARG A 815 -5.39 3.46 16.65
N LEU A 816 -5.31 3.02 17.92
CA LEU A 816 -4.04 2.89 18.64
C LEU A 816 -3.12 1.84 18.01
N ARG A 817 -3.65 0.67 17.61
CA ARG A 817 -2.87 -0.37 16.93
C ARG A 817 -2.30 0.11 15.60
N MET A 818 -3.12 0.74 14.76
CA MET A 818 -2.69 1.34 13.48
C MET A 818 -1.60 2.39 13.70
N HIS A 819 -1.79 3.30 14.67
CA HIS A 819 -0.80 4.31 15.04
C HIS A 819 0.53 3.69 15.49
N SER A 820 0.50 2.78 16.48
CA SER A 820 1.72 2.16 17.03
C SER A 820 2.45 1.27 16.01
N LEU A 821 1.74 0.68 15.04
CA LEU A 821 2.38 0.04 13.88
C LEU A 821 3.08 1.08 13.00
N LEU A 822 2.38 2.14 12.60
CA LEU A 822 2.92 3.21 11.73
C LEU A 822 4.16 3.92 12.33
N ILE A 823 4.20 4.12 13.65
CA ILE A 823 5.38 4.72 14.33
C ILE A 823 6.43 3.67 14.75
N GLY A 824 6.22 2.39 14.46
CA GLY A 824 7.18 1.31 14.75
C GLY A 824 7.32 0.96 16.23
N THR A 825 6.30 1.18 17.06
CA THR A 825 6.31 0.91 18.51
C THR A 825 5.42 -0.25 18.97
N ALA A 826 4.54 -0.78 18.10
CA ALA A 826 3.74 -1.96 18.40
C ALA A 826 4.61 -3.22 18.47
N LEU A 827 4.45 -4.03 19.52
CA LEU A 827 5.11 -5.34 19.68
C LEU A 827 4.47 -6.39 18.75
N ASP A 828 5.30 -7.15 18.04
CA ASP A 828 4.89 -8.32 17.27
C ASP A 828 4.92 -9.60 18.13
N ARG A 829 4.51 -10.74 17.56
CA ARG A 829 4.58 -12.04 18.24
C ARG A 829 6.03 -12.44 18.49
N GLY A 830 6.38 -12.66 19.76
CA GLY A 830 7.75 -12.98 20.17
C GLY A 830 8.67 -11.76 20.29
N GLU A 831 8.15 -10.53 20.28
CA GLU A 831 8.95 -9.35 20.59
C GLU A 831 8.66 -8.83 22.00
N SER A 832 9.72 -8.55 22.75
CA SER A 832 9.64 -8.09 24.14
C SER A 832 10.52 -6.85 24.39
N VAL A 833 10.29 -6.18 25.53
CA VAL A 833 11.02 -4.96 25.91
C VAL A 833 12.24 -5.36 26.75
N PHE A 834 13.42 -5.29 26.14
CA PHE A 834 14.69 -5.68 26.78
C PHE A 834 15.27 -4.59 27.69
N GLY A 835 14.81 -3.34 27.55
CA GLY A 835 15.17 -2.26 28.46
C GLY A 835 14.34 -0.99 28.24
N GLU A 836 14.07 -0.25 29.31
CA GLU A 836 13.46 1.08 29.24
C GLU A 836 14.15 1.99 30.27
N ALA A 837 14.63 3.15 29.82
CA ALA A 837 15.45 4.06 30.61
C ALA A 837 15.08 5.53 30.37
N PRO A 838 15.05 6.39 31.40
CA PRO A 838 14.87 7.84 31.23
C PRO A 838 16.07 8.47 30.52
N LEU A 839 15.81 9.44 29.63
CA LEU A 839 16.83 10.24 28.94
C LEU A 839 16.83 11.67 29.46
N GLN A 840 18.02 12.21 29.72
CA GLN A 840 18.23 13.63 30.00
C GLN A 840 18.59 14.42 28.74
N GLY A 841 19.18 13.77 27.73
CA GLY A 841 19.45 14.36 26.42
C GLY A 841 19.95 13.35 25.39
N LEU A 842 19.79 13.70 24.11
CA LEU A 842 20.26 12.93 22.96
C LEU A 842 20.69 13.91 21.85
N TRP A 843 21.92 13.73 21.36
CA TRP A 843 22.53 14.51 20.27
C TRP A 843 23.02 13.58 19.16
N PHE A 844 23.02 14.10 17.93
CA PHE A 844 23.55 13.44 16.74
C PHE A 844 24.60 14.38 16.14
N SER A 845 25.80 13.87 15.86
CA SER A 845 26.90 14.63 15.27
C SER A 845 27.55 13.85 14.12
N GLU A 846 28.05 14.55 13.10
CA GLU A 846 28.82 13.95 11.99
C GLU A 846 30.33 13.90 12.33
N ARG A 847 30.70 14.54 13.45
CA ARG A 847 32.07 14.79 13.92
C ARG A 847 32.28 14.25 15.34
N TYR A 848 33.53 14.02 15.72
CA TYR A 848 33.91 13.71 17.11
C TYR A 848 34.36 14.97 17.84
N GLY A 849 34.06 15.08 19.14
CA GLY A 849 34.28 16.28 19.95
C GLY A 849 33.30 17.44 19.69
N ASP A 850 32.80 17.58 18.45
CA ASP A 850 31.89 18.66 18.06
C ASP A 850 30.45 18.42 18.56
N ALA A 851 30.11 19.00 19.72
CA ALA A 851 28.79 18.89 20.35
C ALA A 851 27.71 19.80 19.73
N ARG A 852 28.06 20.61 18.70
CA ARG A 852 27.17 21.62 18.09
C ARG A 852 27.25 21.69 16.56
N ASP A 853 27.25 20.52 15.93
CA ASP A 853 27.24 20.41 14.47
C ASP A 853 25.98 21.02 13.84
N LYS A 854 26.11 21.67 12.66
CA LYS A 854 25.08 22.61 12.17
C LYS A 854 23.89 21.96 11.46
N GLY A 855 23.99 20.69 11.03
CA GLY A 855 22.94 19.99 10.28
C GLY A 855 21.83 19.38 11.14
N LEU A 856 22.17 18.85 12.32
CA LEU A 856 21.28 17.97 13.10
C LEU A 856 20.62 18.66 14.32
N GLN A 857 20.77 19.98 14.44
CA GLN A 857 20.30 20.79 15.58
C GLN A 857 18.80 20.65 15.90
N VAL A 858 17.97 20.33 14.90
CA VAL A 858 16.52 20.17 15.07
C VAL A 858 16.17 18.90 15.85
N LEU A 859 17.06 17.90 15.90
CA LEU A 859 16.91 16.70 16.74
C LEU A 859 17.46 16.94 18.16
N SER A 860 18.58 17.65 18.31
CA SER A 860 19.14 17.96 19.63
C SER A 860 18.39 19.03 20.42
N THR A 861 17.45 19.75 19.80
CA THR A 861 16.54 20.70 20.47
C THR A 861 15.27 20.03 21.03
N MET A 862 15.11 18.71 20.86
CA MET A 862 13.94 17.99 21.38
C MET A 862 13.98 17.78 22.89
N ALA A 863 12.82 17.94 23.52
CA ALA A 863 12.59 17.55 24.91
C ALA A 863 12.40 16.02 25.01
N TRP A 864 13.50 15.29 24.92
CA TRP A 864 13.58 13.85 25.17
C TRP A 864 13.09 13.50 26.58
N ASN A 865 12.49 12.32 26.73
CA ASN A 865 11.90 11.85 27.99
C ASN A 865 12.49 10.48 28.39
N LYS A 866 12.46 9.52 27.47
CA LYS A 866 12.95 8.16 27.71
C LYS A 866 13.28 7.43 26.42
N VAL A 867 14.00 6.32 26.56
CA VAL A 867 14.31 5.35 25.51
C VAL A 867 13.79 3.97 25.90
N ARG A 868 13.26 3.24 24.92
CA ARG A 868 12.85 1.84 25.04
C ARG A 868 13.55 1.01 23.97
N VAL A 869 14.12 -0.12 24.35
CA VAL A 869 14.71 -1.11 23.45
C VAL A 869 13.77 -2.31 23.34
N ILE A 870 13.43 -2.67 22.10
CA ILE A 870 12.58 -3.82 21.76
C ILE A 870 13.40 -4.72 20.85
N ASN A 871 13.37 -6.03 21.09
CA ASN A 871 13.99 -7.03 20.22
C ASN A 871 13.12 -8.28 20.16
N TYR A 872 13.50 -9.25 19.34
CA TYR A 872 12.90 -10.58 19.34
C TYR A 872 13.41 -11.41 20.52
N ASP A 873 12.49 -12.06 21.23
CA ASP A 873 12.74 -13.04 22.27
C ASP A 873 13.02 -14.39 21.61
N ASN A 874 14.29 -14.79 21.60
CA ASN A 874 14.73 -16.06 21.05
C ASN A 874 14.52 -17.17 22.11
N ASP A 875 14.44 -18.45 21.72
CA ASP A 875 14.31 -19.58 22.66
C ASP A 875 15.59 -19.86 23.49
N GLY A 876 16.49 -18.87 23.59
CA GLY A 876 17.72 -18.88 24.37
C GLY A 876 17.81 -17.67 25.30
N ASP A 877 18.54 -17.83 26.40
CA ASP A 877 18.52 -17.01 27.63
C ASP A 877 18.89 -15.50 27.49
N LYS A 878 19.16 -14.99 26.27
CA LYS A 878 19.66 -13.62 26.00
C LYS A 878 19.26 -13.09 24.61
N PRO A 879 19.12 -11.76 24.43
CA PRO A 879 18.86 -11.15 23.12
C PRO A 879 20.05 -11.28 22.17
N THR A 880 19.78 -11.68 20.92
CA THR A 880 20.71 -11.50 19.81
C THR A 880 20.66 -10.05 19.34
N CYS A 881 21.67 -9.25 19.64
CA CYS A 881 21.74 -7.83 19.23
C CYS A 881 22.52 -7.60 17.93
N VAL A 882 23.30 -8.59 17.47
CA VAL A 882 24.02 -8.59 16.20
C VAL A 882 23.27 -9.43 15.17
N LEU A 883 23.23 -9.00 13.91
CA LEU A 883 22.37 -9.50 12.83
C LEU A 883 20.86 -9.50 13.19
N ALA A 884 20.46 -8.56 14.03
CA ALA A 884 19.14 -8.49 14.63
C ALA A 884 18.12 -7.75 13.73
N ASP A 885 17.49 -8.47 12.81
CA ASP A 885 16.42 -7.99 11.91
C ASP A 885 15.22 -7.30 12.64
N LYS A 886 15.07 -7.47 13.97
CA LYS A 886 14.00 -6.91 14.80
C LYS A 886 14.45 -5.96 15.92
N LEU A 887 15.75 -5.74 16.13
CA LEU A 887 16.23 -4.85 17.20
C LEU A 887 15.91 -3.40 16.85
N ARG A 888 15.12 -2.74 17.70
CA ARG A 888 14.66 -1.35 17.51
C ARG A 888 14.70 -0.56 18.81
N VAL A 889 15.10 0.69 18.69
CA VAL A 889 15.22 1.64 19.80
C VAL A 889 14.25 2.79 19.56
N VAL A 890 13.29 2.92 20.47
CA VAL A 890 12.24 3.94 20.43
C VAL A 890 12.62 5.05 21.42
N TYR A 891 12.89 6.23 20.90
CA TYR A 891 13.11 7.44 21.67
C TYR A 891 11.79 8.23 21.76
N GLU A 892 11.26 8.41 22.96
CA GLU A 892 10.05 9.22 23.20
C GLU A 892 10.44 10.65 23.62
N PHE A 893 9.84 11.65 22.96
CA PHE A 893 9.95 13.07 23.31
C PHE A 893 8.54 13.68 23.46
N LYS A 894 8.44 14.86 24.07
CA LYS A 894 7.16 15.46 24.50
C LYS A 894 6.04 15.50 23.42
N ASP A 895 6.41 15.59 22.15
CA ASP A 895 5.50 15.85 21.03
C ASP A 895 5.55 14.80 19.91
N GLY A 896 6.20 13.65 20.14
CA GLY A 896 6.37 12.60 19.12
C GLY A 896 7.35 11.49 19.50
N THR A 897 7.74 10.68 18.51
CA THR A 897 8.63 9.53 18.69
C THR A 897 9.62 9.39 17.55
N LEU A 898 10.86 9.02 17.85
CA LEU A 898 11.87 8.62 16.89
C LEU A 898 12.17 7.12 17.09
N THR A 899 11.86 6.30 16.10
CA THR A 899 12.13 4.85 16.11
C THR A 899 13.31 4.56 15.19
N ASP A 900 14.38 4.05 15.77
CA ASP A 900 15.58 3.59 15.10
C ASP A 900 15.65 2.05 15.07
N ARG A 901 16.27 1.48 14.04
CA ARG A 901 16.44 0.03 13.86
C ARG A 901 17.93 -0.29 13.83
N ILE A 902 18.37 -1.30 14.56
CA ILE A 902 19.80 -1.64 14.74
C ILE A 902 20.08 -3.01 14.09
N ASN A 903 20.04 -3.05 12.76
CA ASN A 903 20.41 -4.23 11.99
C ASN A 903 21.89 -4.13 11.55
N VAL A 904 22.77 -4.62 12.41
CA VAL A 904 24.24 -4.50 12.33
C VAL A 904 24.91 -5.86 12.12
N ALA A 905 25.96 -5.91 11.30
CA ALA A 905 26.85 -7.08 11.19
C ALA A 905 27.95 -7.05 12.28
N PRO A 906 28.63 -8.18 12.55
CA PRO A 906 29.73 -8.23 13.52
C PRO A 906 30.81 -7.18 13.21
N GLY A 907 31.21 -6.40 14.21
CA GLY A 907 32.16 -5.28 14.07
C GLY A 907 31.57 -3.92 13.71
N GLU A 908 30.28 -3.83 13.31
CA GLU A 908 29.64 -2.55 12.93
C GLU A 908 29.16 -1.75 14.16
N LEU A 909 28.81 -2.39 15.27
CA LEU A 909 28.34 -1.72 16.49
C LEU A 909 29.52 -1.29 17.36
N LYS A 910 29.77 0.02 17.45
CA LYS A 910 30.87 0.58 18.25
C LYS A 910 30.37 1.61 19.26
N LEU A 911 30.91 1.57 20.47
CA LEU A 911 30.56 2.47 21.58
C LEU A 911 31.79 3.11 22.24
N ARG A 912 31.58 4.26 22.88
CA ARG A 912 32.55 4.93 23.74
C ARG A 912 31.85 5.45 24.99
N LEU A 913 32.46 5.24 26.15
CA LEU A 913 32.06 5.90 27.39
C LEU A 913 32.89 7.18 27.58
N ASP A 914 32.23 8.24 28.04
CA ASP A 914 32.90 9.49 28.40
C ASP A 914 33.63 9.34 29.74
N VAL A 915 34.83 9.91 29.86
CA VAL A 915 35.68 9.80 31.06
C VAL A 915 35.33 10.89 32.10
N GLN A 916 34.91 12.08 31.63
CA GLN A 916 34.55 13.22 32.47
C GLN A 916 33.07 13.19 32.88
N ASN A 917 32.18 12.70 32.01
CA ASN A 917 30.77 12.52 32.32
C ASN A 917 30.39 11.03 32.46
N PRO A 918 30.35 10.46 33.69
CA PRO A 918 29.99 9.06 33.90
C PRO A 918 28.60 8.70 33.36
N SER A 919 27.69 9.68 33.23
CA SER A 919 26.33 9.47 32.73
C SER A 919 26.17 9.52 31.20
N CYS A 920 27.29 9.68 30.47
CA CYS A 920 27.33 9.81 29.02
C CYS A 920 27.81 8.52 28.33
N LEU A 921 27.06 8.09 27.31
CA LEU A 921 27.38 6.98 26.40
C LEU A 921 27.30 7.50 24.95
N MET A 922 28.31 7.20 24.15
CA MET A 922 28.35 7.53 22.72
C MET A 922 28.27 6.24 21.91
N VAL A 923 27.38 6.16 20.93
CA VAL A 923 27.25 5.02 20.00
C VAL A 923 27.47 5.51 18.57
N PHE A 924 28.42 4.91 17.87
CA PHE A 924 28.65 5.16 16.45
C PHE A 924 27.66 4.39 15.57
N ARG A 925 27.19 5.01 14.49
CA ARG A 925 26.26 4.42 13.52
C ARG A 925 26.61 4.79 12.08
N GLN A 926 26.50 3.80 11.20
CA GLN A 926 26.61 3.95 9.74
C GLN A 926 25.43 4.77 9.17
N PRO A 927 25.52 5.24 7.91
CA PRO A 927 24.41 5.93 7.24
C PRO A 927 23.15 5.04 7.18
N GLN A 928 22.02 5.57 7.61
CA GLN A 928 20.79 4.80 7.84
C GLN A 928 19.58 5.33 7.08
N SER A 929 18.82 4.40 6.52
CA SER A 929 17.70 4.71 5.61
C SER A 929 16.40 4.00 5.98
N ASP A 930 16.31 3.61 7.26
CA ASP A 930 15.30 2.76 7.90
C ASP A 930 14.75 3.34 9.23
N ILE A 931 15.15 4.56 9.58
CA ILE A 931 14.67 5.34 10.73
C ILE A 931 13.24 5.85 10.49
N THR A 932 12.40 5.90 11.52
CA THR A 932 11.04 6.44 11.46
C THR A 932 10.85 7.55 12.50
N LEU A 933 10.71 8.80 12.05
CA LEU A 933 10.34 9.94 12.90
C LEU A 933 8.85 10.25 12.76
N ALA A 934 8.14 10.39 13.88
CA ALA A 934 6.73 10.78 13.93
C ALA A 934 6.51 11.97 14.88
N VAL A 935 5.66 12.93 14.47
CA VAL A 935 5.47 14.22 15.15
C VAL A 935 3.98 14.59 15.19
N THR A 936 3.53 15.14 16.32
CA THR A 936 2.14 15.57 16.50
C THR A 936 1.84 16.86 15.73
N GLU A 937 0.75 16.85 14.94
CA GLU A 937 0.30 17.94 14.08
C GLU A 937 0.16 19.30 14.80
N ALA A 938 -0.22 19.29 16.08
CA ALA A 938 -0.44 20.50 16.89
C ALA A 938 0.79 21.42 17.02
N LYS A 939 1.99 20.96 16.66
CA LYS A 939 3.25 21.74 16.68
C LYS A 939 4.09 21.61 15.41
N SER A 940 3.60 20.95 14.36
CA SER A 940 4.33 20.80 13.10
C SER A 940 4.35 22.12 12.31
N SER A 941 5.23 23.06 12.65
CA SER A 941 5.51 24.21 11.79
C SER A 941 6.16 23.74 10.47
N ARG A 942 6.02 24.53 9.40
CA ARG A 942 6.66 24.18 8.11
C ARG A 942 8.17 24.12 8.25
N ASP A 943 8.76 25.06 8.97
CA ASP A 943 10.21 25.20 9.13
C ASP A 943 10.79 24.00 9.90
N LEU A 944 10.12 23.57 10.97
CA LEU A 944 10.46 22.34 11.71
C LEU A 944 10.35 21.10 10.81
N SER A 945 9.27 20.99 10.02
CA SER A 945 9.11 19.85 9.11
C SER A 945 10.20 19.79 8.03
N SER A 946 10.65 20.93 7.49
CA SER A 946 11.79 20.95 6.56
C SER A 946 13.10 20.59 7.26
N GLY A 947 13.31 21.07 8.49
CA GLY A 947 14.47 20.72 9.31
C GLY A 947 14.54 19.22 9.62
N PHE A 948 13.41 18.57 9.90
CA PHE A 948 13.35 17.12 10.09
C PHE A 948 13.67 16.34 8.81
N SER A 949 13.12 16.72 7.66
CA SER A 949 13.46 16.05 6.39
C SER A 949 14.95 16.23 6.03
N GLN A 950 15.54 17.40 6.33
CA GLN A 950 16.98 17.63 6.15
C GLN A 950 17.83 16.76 7.10
N ALA A 951 17.44 16.65 8.38
CA ALA A 951 18.15 15.82 9.36
C ALA A 951 18.07 14.32 9.01
N LEU A 952 16.91 13.83 8.55
CA LEU A 952 16.73 12.45 8.10
C LEU A 952 17.57 12.15 6.85
N GLU A 953 17.57 13.05 5.86
CA GLU A 953 18.38 12.89 4.64
C GLU A 953 19.89 12.98 4.94
N SER A 954 20.31 13.73 5.97
CA SER A 954 21.70 13.73 6.47
C SER A 954 22.05 12.37 7.10
N LEU A 955 21.24 11.88 8.06
CA LEU A 955 21.42 10.56 8.71
C LEU A 955 21.51 9.39 7.71
N LYS A 956 20.98 9.56 6.50
CA LYS A 956 20.96 8.61 5.38
C LYS A 956 22.16 8.75 4.43
N GLN A 957 22.94 9.83 4.52
CA GLN A 957 24.13 10.09 3.71
C GLN A 957 25.43 10.00 4.53
N SER A 958 25.43 10.43 5.79
CA SER A 958 26.60 10.48 6.67
C SER A 958 26.55 9.41 7.78
N ALA A 959 27.72 8.94 8.20
CA ALA A 959 27.86 8.19 9.44
C ALA A 959 27.81 9.17 10.61
N THR A 960 27.20 8.78 11.73
CA THR A 960 26.97 9.68 12.88
C THR A 960 27.37 9.06 14.21
N ILE A 961 27.76 9.93 15.13
CA ILE A 961 27.91 9.60 16.55
C ILE A 961 26.65 10.07 17.26
N ARG A 962 26.02 9.16 18.01
CA ARG A 962 24.84 9.42 18.84
C ARG A 962 25.24 9.45 20.31
N THR A 963 25.11 10.61 20.93
CA THR A 963 25.46 10.82 22.34
C THR A 963 24.21 10.79 23.18
N PHE A 964 24.17 9.91 24.19
CA PHE A 964 23.08 9.74 25.14
C PHE A 964 23.54 10.20 26.53
N MET A 965 22.72 11.02 27.19
CA MET A 965 22.94 11.43 28.58
C MET A 965 21.79 10.92 29.45
N PHE A 966 22.14 10.15 30.48
CA PHE A 966 21.20 9.51 31.40
C PHE A 966 21.20 10.22 32.77
N PRO A 967 20.13 10.14 33.57
CA PRO A 967 20.11 10.75 34.90
C PRO A 967 20.94 9.97 35.95
N ASN A 968 21.41 8.75 35.65
CA ASN A 968 22.28 7.93 36.51
C ASN A 968 22.91 6.76 35.74
N LEU A 969 23.93 6.14 36.32
CA LEU A 969 24.66 4.99 35.75
C LEU A 969 23.78 3.76 35.50
N ASN A 970 22.84 3.45 36.40
CA ASN A 970 21.97 2.27 36.24
C ASN A 970 21.09 2.37 34.98
N ALA A 971 20.57 3.57 34.67
CA ALA A 971 19.85 3.83 33.44
C ALA A 971 20.74 3.68 32.18
N LEU A 972 22.01 4.09 32.27
CA LEU A 972 23.00 3.89 31.20
C LEU A 972 23.30 2.40 30.99
N HIS A 973 23.65 1.67 32.05
CA HIS A 973 23.97 0.23 31.98
C HIS A 973 22.77 -0.61 31.51
N THR A 974 21.55 -0.26 31.94
CA THR A 974 20.31 -0.90 31.46
C THR A 974 20.15 -0.73 29.95
N PHE A 975 20.39 0.47 29.42
CA PHE A 975 20.30 0.74 27.99
C PHE A 975 21.43 0.05 27.20
N GLU A 976 22.67 0.14 27.69
CA GLU A 976 23.85 -0.48 27.11
C GLU A 976 23.69 -2.01 26.99
N THR A 977 23.28 -2.67 28.07
CA THR A 977 22.99 -4.11 28.05
C THR A 977 21.87 -4.46 27.08
N ALA A 978 20.81 -3.64 26.98
CA ALA A 978 19.71 -3.90 26.06
C ALA A 978 20.08 -3.72 24.57
N ILE A 979 21.03 -2.84 24.21
CA ILE A 979 21.47 -2.67 22.81
C ILE A 979 22.67 -3.54 22.39
N THR A 980 23.45 -4.07 23.35
CA THR A 980 24.64 -4.90 23.07
C THR A 980 24.45 -6.38 23.40
N GLY A 981 23.61 -6.72 24.38
CA GLY A 981 23.54 -8.04 24.99
C GLY A 981 24.65 -8.33 26.01
N PHE A 982 25.52 -7.35 26.33
CA PHE A 982 26.59 -7.47 27.31
C PHE A 982 26.14 -6.89 28.66
N LYS A 983 26.27 -7.69 29.74
CA LYS A 983 25.95 -7.24 31.09
C LYS A 983 27.14 -6.48 31.69
N VAL A 984 26.91 -5.25 32.13
CA VAL A 984 27.91 -4.50 32.90
C VAL A 984 28.07 -5.11 34.30
N LEU A 985 29.31 -5.39 34.70
CA LEU A 985 29.67 -5.89 36.04
C LEU A 985 30.36 -4.81 36.90
N PHE A 986 31.23 -4.00 36.28
CA PHE A 986 31.93 -2.89 36.91
C PHE A 986 31.98 -1.69 35.97
N ASP A 987 31.91 -0.47 36.53
CA ASP A 987 32.17 0.80 35.85
C ASP A 987 32.70 1.79 36.90
N GLY A 988 33.83 2.44 36.62
CA GLY A 988 34.50 3.37 37.53
C GLY A 988 35.72 4.04 36.89
N VAL A 989 36.25 5.08 37.53
CA VAL A 989 37.41 5.83 37.00
C VAL A 989 38.67 5.49 37.79
N ALA A 990 39.66 4.92 37.12
CA ALA A 990 41.00 4.77 37.66
C ALA A 990 41.77 6.09 37.52
N SER A 991 42.53 6.43 38.55
CA SER A 991 43.33 7.65 38.63
C SER A 991 44.62 7.61 37.81
N ALA A 992 45.09 6.39 37.48
CA ALA A 992 46.13 6.13 36.51
C ALA A 992 46.00 4.70 35.96
N PHE A 993 46.35 4.52 34.68
CA PHE A 993 46.42 3.23 34.00
C PHE A 993 47.79 3.12 33.32
N ALA A 994 48.54 2.06 33.60
CA ALA A 994 49.91 1.91 33.12
C ALA A 994 50.20 0.55 32.47
N ILE A 995 51.00 0.57 31.40
CA ILE A 995 51.48 -0.61 30.67
C ILE A 995 53.01 -0.66 30.78
N SER A 996 53.57 -1.74 31.32
CA SER A 996 55.01 -1.83 31.61
C SER A 996 55.80 -2.47 30.47
N ARG A 997 55.76 -1.85 29.28
CA ARG A 997 56.17 -2.45 28.01
C ARG A 997 57.60 -3.00 28.01
N ARG A 998 57.73 -4.32 27.91
CA ARG A 998 58.99 -5.09 27.88
C ARG A 998 59.73 -4.80 26.57
N ARG A 999 60.98 -4.32 26.65
CA ARG A 999 61.82 -4.15 25.46
C ARG A 999 62.51 -5.47 25.10
N MET A 1000 62.28 -5.95 23.88
CA MET A 1000 63.15 -6.95 23.27
C MET A 1000 64.62 -6.48 23.35
N VAL A 1001 65.51 -7.37 23.76
CA VAL A 1001 66.98 -7.19 23.85
C VAL A 1001 67.49 -6.25 24.97
N VAL A 1002 66.66 -5.58 25.78
CA VAL A 1002 67.16 -4.74 26.92
C VAL A 1002 66.26 -4.85 28.17
N PRO A 1003 66.80 -5.11 29.39
CA PRO A 1003 66.04 -5.16 30.65
C PRO A 1003 65.39 -3.85 31.15
N ILE A 1004 65.03 -2.92 30.26
CA ILE A 1004 64.44 -1.61 30.59
C ILE A 1004 63.00 -1.57 30.09
N HIS A 1005 62.05 -1.73 31.01
CA HIS A 1005 60.62 -1.55 30.73
C HIS A 1005 60.33 -0.08 30.37
N LYS A 1006 59.72 0.19 29.21
CA LYS A 1006 59.18 1.52 28.92
C LYS A 1006 57.76 1.58 29.49
N LYS A 1007 57.62 2.04 30.73
CA LYS A 1007 56.30 2.36 31.30
C LYS A 1007 55.58 3.37 30.40
N TRP A 1008 54.40 3.01 29.91
CA TRP A 1008 53.40 3.94 29.39
C TRP A 1008 52.39 4.18 30.51
N GLU A 1009 51.87 5.39 30.64
CA GLU A 1009 50.96 5.77 31.71
C GLU A 1009 49.95 6.79 31.17
N ALA A 1010 48.67 6.50 31.35
CA ALA A 1010 47.54 7.41 31.17
C ALA A 1010 47.13 7.95 32.55
N GLY A 1011 46.54 9.15 32.56
CA GLY A 1011 45.90 9.74 33.74
C GLY A 1011 44.54 9.12 34.02
N ALA A 1012 43.52 9.97 34.20
CA ALA A 1012 42.15 9.53 34.39
C ALA A 1012 41.71 8.58 33.26
N THR A 1013 41.26 7.40 33.66
CA THR A 1013 40.89 6.31 32.75
C THR A 1013 39.59 5.70 33.23
N ARG A 1014 38.51 5.78 32.45
CA ARG A 1014 37.27 5.08 32.77
C ARG A 1014 37.41 3.62 32.40
N ILE A 1015 37.19 2.73 33.36
CA ILE A 1015 37.33 1.29 33.23
C ILE A 1015 35.98 0.65 33.47
N GLN A 1016 35.58 -0.20 32.53
CA GLN A 1016 34.37 -0.99 32.60
C GLN A 1016 34.73 -2.47 32.46
N VAL A 1017 34.02 -3.35 33.19
CA VAL A 1017 34.06 -4.80 32.96
C VAL A 1017 32.67 -5.24 32.55
N VAL A 1018 32.58 -5.87 31.38
CA VAL A 1018 31.33 -6.35 30.78
C VAL A 1018 31.41 -7.86 30.54
N GLN A 1019 30.27 -8.54 30.52
CA GLN A 1019 30.21 -10.00 30.35
C GLN A 1019 29.08 -10.44 29.41
N GLN A 1020 29.39 -11.35 28.50
CA GLN A 1020 28.44 -12.11 27.69
C GLN A 1020 28.87 -13.58 27.70
N ASP A 1021 27.90 -14.50 27.87
CA ASP A 1021 28.10 -15.96 27.86
C ASP A 1021 29.31 -16.48 28.65
N GLY A 1022 29.49 -15.93 29.85
CA GLY A 1022 30.59 -16.25 30.78
C GLY A 1022 31.91 -15.53 30.46
N VAL A 1023 32.12 -15.13 29.21
CA VAL A 1023 33.29 -14.39 28.75
C VAL A 1023 33.25 -12.95 29.26
N ALA A 1024 34.27 -12.55 30.02
CA ALA A 1024 34.44 -11.18 30.50
C ALA A 1024 35.37 -10.38 29.57
N GLN A 1025 35.08 -9.09 29.39
CA GLN A 1025 35.94 -8.13 28.71
C GLN A 1025 36.20 -6.93 29.62
N LEU A 1026 37.42 -6.42 29.61
CA LEU A 1026 37.80 -5.14 30.21
C LEU A 1026 37.89 -4.09 29.11
N LEU A 1027 37.21 -2.97 29.32
CA LEU A 1027 37.20 -1.81 28.44
C LEU A 1027 37.85 -0.64 29.20
N ALA A 1028 38.78 0.05 28.56
CA ALA A 1028 39.46 1.22 29.11
C ALA A 1028 39.35 2.40 28.13
N PHE A 1029 38.79 3.50 28.60
CA PHE A 1029 38.66 4.76 27.86
C PHE A 1029 39.58 5.80 28.49
N PHE A 1030 40.47 6.37 27.68
CA PHE A 1030 41.48 7.32 28.14
C PHE A 1030 41.03 8.76 27.89
N GLU A 1031 41.42 9.64 28.81
CA GLU A 1031 41.44 11.10 28.61
C GLU A 1031 42.80 11.49 27.98
N ASP A 1032 43.80 11.80 28.80
CA ASP A 1032 45.13 12.22 28.35
C ASP A 1032 46.07 11.01 28.15
N PHE A 1033 46.00 10.35 27.00
CA PHE A 1033 46.95 9.31 26.62
C PHE A 1033 47.49 9.43 25.19
N SER A 1034 48.78 9.72 25.09
CA SER A 1034 49.50 9.98 23.83
C SER A 1034 49.74 8.74 22.95
N HIS A 1035 49.25 7.57 23.36
CA HIS A 1035 49.36 6.32 22.61
C HIS A 1035 48.01 5.76 22.16
N GLY A 1036 46.87 6.31 22.63
CA GLY A 1036 45.57 6.04 22.02
C GLY A 1036 44.36 6.44 22.88
N GLN A 1037 43.17 6.41 22.27
CA GLN A 1037 41.94 6.94 22.89
C GLN A 1037 41.12 5.90 23.69
N CYS A 1038 41.31 4.61 23.42
CA CYS A 1038 40.70 3.50 24.16
C CYS A 1038 41.43 2.17 23.90
N MET A 1039 41.13 1.14 24.69
CA MET A 1039 41.45 -0.26 24.40
C MET A 1039 40.42 -1.19 25.05
N GLY A 1040 40.17 -2.36 24.44
CA GLY A 1040 39.31 -3.40 24.99
C GLY A 1040 39.93 -4.78 24.78
N PHE A 1041 39.85 -5.66 25.78
CA PHE A 1041 40.40 -7.02 25.69
C PHE A 1041 39.67 -8.01 26.61
N HIS A 1042 39.75 -9.29 26.27
CA HIS A 1042 39.17 -10.39 27.06
C HIS A 1042 39.94 -10.63 28.36
N LEU A 1043 39.21 -10.80 29.47
CA LEU A 1043 39.73 -11.37 30.71
C LEU A 1043 39.39 -12.86 30.78
N LYS A 1044 40.33 -13.69 31.23
CA LYS A 1044 40.19 -15.15 31.29
C LYS A 1044 40.47 -15.69 32.69
N GLY A 1045 39.87 -16.84 33.01
CA GLY A 1045 40.15 -17.57 34.27
C GLY A 1045 41.60 -18.07 34.42
N THR A 1046 42.42 -17.93 33.37
CA THR A 1046 43.87 -18.22 33.36
C THR A 1046 44.74 -17.03 33.77
N ASP A 1047 44.17 -15.82 33.81
CA ASP A 1047 44.96 -14.60 33.94
C ASP A 1047 45.36 -14.35 35.40
N VAL A 1048 46.54 -13.77 35.60
CA VAL A 1048 47.11 -13.58 36.93
C VAL A 1048 46.89 -12.15 37.40
N PHE A 1049 46.09 -12.02 38.45
CA PHE A 1049 45.79 -10.76 39.10
C PHE A 1049 46.54 -10.64 40.44
N GLU A 1050 47.16 -9.49 40.70
CA GLU A 1050 47.83 -9.20 41.98
C GLU A 1050 47.38 -7.86 42.55
N ALA A 1051 46.92 -7.83 43.80
CA ALA A 1051 46.60 -6.60 44.51
C ALA A 1051 47.88 -5.98 45.10
N PHE A 1052 48.03 -4.66 45.01
CA PHE A 1052 49.15 -3.92 45.61
C PHE A 1052 48.71 -2.54 46.08
N SER A 1053 49.53 -1.87 46.89
CA SER A 1053 49.33 -0.45 47.25
C SER A 1053 50.58 0.37 46.94
N ARG A 1054 50.39 1.59 46.40
CA ARG A 1054 51.48 2.47 45.97
C ARG A 1054 51.16 3.94 46.25
N GLY A 1055 51.94 4.57 47.13
CA GLY A 1055 51.82 6.01 47.41
C GLY A 1055 50.46 6.42 47.97
N GLY A 1056 49.85 5.58 48.80
CA GLY A 1056 48.49 5.77 49.33
C GLY A 1056 47.37 5.27 48.42
N LYS A 1057 47.63 5.06 47.12
CA LYS A 1057 46.63 4.54 46.16
C LYS A 1057 46.54 3.02 46.18
N ALA A 1058 45.34 2.49 45.95
CA ALA A 1058 45.04 1.06 45.88
C ALA A 1058 45.15 0.57 44.43
N GLY A 1059 45.90 -0.50 44.19
CA GLY A 1059 46.28 -0.96 42.86
C GLY A 1059 45.92 -2.41 42.55
N LEU A 1060 45.65 -2.66 41.27
CA LEU A 1060 45.48 -3.99 40.68
C LEU A 1060 46.50 -4.16 39.53
N LYS A 1061 47.33 -5.19 39.60
CA LYS A 1061 48.20 -5.62 38.51
C LYS A 1061 47.55 -6.77 37.74
N ILE A 1062 47.65 -6.75 36.42
CA ILE A 1062 47.40 -7.90 35.54
C ILE A 1062 48.76 -8.31 34.95
N ASP A 1063 49.19 -9.54 35.22
CA ASP A 1063 50.50 -10.08 34.83
C ASP A 1063 50.41 -10.72 33.43
N ASP A 1064 51.34 -10.36 32.52
CA ASP A 1064 51.36 -10.83 31.12
C ASP A 1064 50.02 -10.66 30.35
N ALA A 1065 49.32 -9.54 30.60
CA ALA A 1065 48.01 -9.25 30.04
C ALA A 1065 48.07 -9.11 28.51
N LYS A 1066 47.11 -9.71 27.79
CA LYS A 1066 47.10 -9.81 26.32
C LYS A 1066 46.05 -8.88 25.71
N PHE A 1067 46.50 -7.89 24.94
CA PHE A 1067 45.66 -6.78 24.49
C PHE A 1067 46.01 -6.29 23.07
N PRO A 1068 45.05 -5.64 22.36
CA PRO A 1068 45.33 -4.88 21.15
C PRO A 1068 45.96 -3.53 21.52
N LEU A 1069 46.87 -3.03 20.68
CA LEU A 1069 47.47 -1.71 20.89
C LEU A 1069 46.41 -0.60 20.78
N PRO A 1070 46.38 0.36 21.73
CA PRO A 1070 45.56 1.57 21.61
C PRO A 1070 45.85 2.32 20.31
N LYS A 1071 44.82 2.95 19.73
CA LYS A 1071 44.92 3.69 18.46
C LYS A 1071 44.91 5.20 18.70
N VAL A 1072 45.87 5.89 18.10
CA VAL A 1072 45.95 7.36 18.10
C VAL A 1072 45.00 7.90 17.04
N LEU A 1073 44.12 8.82 17.43
CA LEU A 1073 43.28 9.57 16.49
C LEU A 1073 44.18 10.55 15.70
N ALA A 1074 44.11 10.51 14.37
CA ALA A 1074 44.90 11.41 13.52
C ALA A 1074 44.40 12.86 13.64
N PRO A 1075 45.27 13.90 13.64
CA PRO A 1075 44.84 15.29 13.82
C PRO A 1075 43.86 15.83 12.76
N GLU A 1076 43.80 15.20 11.59
CA GLU A 1076 42.87 15.56 10.48
C GLU A 1076 41.66 14.61 10.39
N ALA A 1077 41.45 13.72 11.37
CA ALA A 1077 40.34 12.76 11.42
C ALA A 1077 39.03 13.39 11.91
N ASP A 1078 38.51 14.34 11.13
CA ASP A 1078 37.35 15.17 11.44
C ASP A 1078 36.02 14.37 11.49
N GLY A 1079 35.93 13.24 10.76
CA GLY A 1079 34.68 12.51 10.52
C GLY A 1079 34.39 11.36 11.49
N ALA A 1080 33.11 11.16 11.80
CA ALA A 1080 32.60 10.12 12.70
C ALA A 1080 33.18 8.71 12.47
N GLN A 1081 33.36 8.27 11.22
CA GLN A 1081 33.93 6.96 10.89
C GLN A 1081 35.40 6.85 11.35
N GLN A 1082 36.24 7.84 11.04
CA GLN A 1082 37.66 7.79 11.44
C GLN A 1082 37.82 7.87 12.96
N ALA A 1083 36.96 8.63 13.63
CA ALA A 1083 36.89 8.64 15.09
C ALA A 1083 36.45 7.29 15.67
N ALA A 1084 35.46 6.63 15.07
CA ALA A 1084 34.99 5.32 15.49
C ALA A 1084 36.00 4.17 15.26
N ASP A 1085 36.99 4.38 14.39
CA ASP A 1085 38.08 3.40 14.16
C ASP A 1085 39.26 3.55 15.13
N ALA A 1086 39.34 4.66 15.90
CA ALA A 1086 40.42 4.93 16.85
C ALA A 1086 39.99 5.16 18.32
N ALA A 1087 38.75 5.64 18.56
CA ALA A 1087 38.29 6.07 19.89
C ALA A 1087 37.07 5.31 20.44
N PHE A 1088 36.49 4.38 19.66
CA PHE A 1088 35.33 3.57 20.03
C PHE A 1088 35.69 2.07 20.00
N LEU A 1089 35.03 1.28 20.85
CA LEU A 1089 35.23 -0.16 20.99
C LEU A 1089 34.01 -0.95 20.48
N CYS A 1090 34.26 -2.13 19.93
CA CYS A 1090 33.25 -3.13 19.56
C CYS A 1090 33.36 -4.31 20.54
N LEU A 1091 32.22 -4.83 21.01
CA LEU A 1091 32.18 -5.89 22.04
C LEU A 1091 32.00 -7.28 21.43
N ASP A 1092 31.26 -7.37 20.32
CA ASP A 1092 30.92 -8.58 19.59
C ASP A 1092 32.06 -9.12 18.71
N LEU A 1093 32.90 -8.22 18.17
CA LEU A 1093 34.11 -8.55 17.42
C LEU A 1093 35.31 -7.73 17.96
N PRO A 1094 35.77 -8.03 19.19
CA PRO A 1094 36.88 -7.30 19.81
C PRO A 1094 38.20 -7.60 19.10
N GLU A 1095 39.10 -6.62 19.11
CA GLU A 1095 40.33 -6.69 18.32
C GLU A 1095 41.33 -7.73 18.85
N LEU A 1096 41.99 -8.43 17.92
CA LEU A 1096 42.92 -9.51 18.25
C LEU A 1096 44.14 -8.97 19.03
N PRO A 1097 44.55 -9.61 20.14
CA PRO A 1097 45.66 -9.14 20.94
C PRO A 1097 46.99 -9.28 20.20
N GLY A 1098 47.66 -8.15 19.97
CA GLY A 1098 48.95 -8.09 19.28
C GLY A 1098 50.16 -8.03 20.23
N GLU A 1099 49.95 -7.64 21.48
CA GLU A 1099 51.02 -7.51 22.50
C GLU A 1099 50.64 -8.19 23.82
N HIS A 1100 51.65 -8.44 24.66
CA HIS A 1100 51.47 -8.96 26.01
C HIS A 1100 52.46 -8.32 27.00
N ASP A 1101 51.94 -7.69 28.04
CA ASP A 1101 52.72 -6.89 29.00
C ASP A 1101 51.99 -6.74 30.34
N ASP A 1102 52.72 -6.34 31.39
CA ASP A 1102 52.16 -6.10 32.72
C ASP A 1102 51.32 -4.80 32.73
N ILE A 1103 50.03 -4.92 32.98
CA ILE A 1103 49.12 -3.78 33.20
C ILE A 1103 49.04 -3.47 34.70
N SER A 1104 48.95 -2.19 35.06
CA SER A 1104 48.74 -1.71 36.43
C SER A 1104 47.69 -0.61 36.47
N ILE A 1105 46.62 -0.84 37.24
CA ILE A 1105 45.48 0.05 37.42
C ILE A 1105 45.55 0.63 38.85
N LEU A 1106 45.33 1.93 39.03
CA LEU A 1106 45.44 2.63 40.31
C LEU A 1106 44.20 3.46 40.64
N PHE A 1107 43.52 3.11 41.74
CA PHE A 1107 42.36 3.83 42.28
C PHE A 1107 42.75 4.68 43.50
N ASP A 1108 42.06 5.80 43.69
CA ASP A 1108 42.18 6.62 44.90
C ASP A 1108 41.45 6.00 46.11
N SER A 1109 40.51 5.09 45.86
CA SER A 1109 39.76 4.36 46.90
C SER A 1109 40.02 2.86 46.85
N GLU A 1110 40.34 2.27 47.99
CA GLU A 1110 40.47 0.81 48.15
C GLU A 1110 39.13 0.10 47.86
N ALA A 1111 38.00 0.71 48.22
CA ALA A 1111 36.67 0.19 47.95
C ALA A 1111 36.29 0.21 46.45
N GLU A 1112 37.05 0.89 45.58
CA GLU A 1112 36.87 0.83 44.12
C GLU A 1112 37.72 -0.27 43.49
N ARG A 1113 38.97 -0.44 43.96
CA ARG A 1113 39.77 -1.64 43.66
C ARG A 1113 38.99 -2.91 44.00
N ASP A 1114 38.36 -2.96 45.18
CA ASP A 1114 37.70 -4.18 45.65
C ASP A 1114 36.39 -4.50 44.91
N LYS A 1115 35.68 -3.47 44.41
CA LYS A 1115 34.57 -3.67 43.45
C LYS A 1115 35.06 -4.25 42.14
N LEU A 1116 36.19 -3.78 41.60
CA LEU A 1116 36.77 -4.34 40.37
C LEU A 1116 37.19 -5.80 40.60
N ILE A 1117 37.88 -6.08 41.72
CA ILE A 1117 38.34 -7.42 42.12
C ILE A 1117 37.17 -8.41 42.19
N ALA A 1118 36.02 -8.01 42.73
CA ALA A 1118 34.83 -8.85 42.83
C ALA A 1118 34.21 -9.24 41.46
N CYS A 1119 34.63 -8.60 40.36
CA CYS A 1119 34.13 -8.86 39.00
C CYS A 1119 35.13 -9.61 38.10
N LEU A 1120 36.29 -10.03 38.61
CA LEU A 1120 37.34 -10.69 37.82
C LEU A 1120 37.07 -12.20 37.67
N PRO A 1121 37.45 -12.82 36.52
CA PRO A 1121 37.23 -14.25 36.27
C PRO A 1121 38.22 -15.19 36.98
N ALA A 1122 39.21 -14.67 37.73
CA ALA A 1122 40.18 -15.45 38.49
C ALA A 1122 40.50 -14.77 39.84
N PRO A 1123 40.86 -15.54 40.89
CA PRO A 1123 41.12 -14.99 42.23
C PRO A 1123 42.40 -14.15 42.27
N VAL A 1124 42.33 -13.03 42.97
CA VAL A 1124 43.44 -12.07 43.08
C VAL A 1124 44.40 -12.47 44.19
N LYS A 1125 45.70 -12.47 43.87
CA LYS A 1125 46.77 -12.72 44.83
C LYS A 1125 46.99 -11.46 45.69
N ALA A 1126 46.93 -11.62 47.01
CA ALA A 1126 47.38 -10.57 47.93
C ALA A 1126 48.90 -10.34 47.77
N GLN A 1127 49.34 -9.09 47.96
CA GLN A 1127 50.73 -8.70 47.78
C GLN A 1127 51.69 -9.57 48.61
N ARG A 1128 52.52 -10.39 47.95
CA ARG A 1128 53.59 -11.14 48.63
C ARG A 1128 54.62 -10.15 49.15
N LEU A 1129 54.53 -9.83 50.45
CA LEU A 1129 55.60 -9.15 51.19
C LEU A 1129 56.94 -9.82 50.86
N PRO A 1130 57.96 -9.09 50.37
CA PRO A 1130 59.24 -9.69 50.04
C PRO A 1130 59.86 -10.25 51.33
N LYS A 1131 60.20 -11.54 51.32
CA LYS A 1131 60.97 -12.15 52.42
C LYS A 1131 62.28 -11.39 52.57
N ILE A 1132 62.42 -10.66 53.68
CA ILE A 1132 63.66 -9.97 54.05
C ILE A 1132 64.75 -11.03 54.17
N LYS A 1133 65.65 -11.08 53.19
CA LYS A 1133 66.79 -11.99 53.17
C LYS A 1133 67.97 -11.33 53.88
N GLY A 1134 68.36 -11.88 55.03
CA GLY A 1134 69.70 -11.80 55.59
C GLY A 1134 70.18 -10.42 56.05
N ILE A 1135 70.14 -10.23 57.37
CA ILE A 1135 71.27 -9.57 58.06
C ILE A 1135 71.97 -10.68 58.84
N THR A 1136 73.02 -11.26 58.25
CA THR A 1136 74.11 -12.02 58.89
C THR A 1136 75.22 -12.21 57.87
#